data_AF-A0A9N9C2V6-F1
#
_entry.id   AF-A0A9N9C2V6-F1
#
_cell.length_a   1.000
_cell.length_b   1.000
_cell.length_c   1.000
_cell.angle_alpha   90.00
_cell.angle_beta   90.00
_cell.angle_gamma   90.00
#
_symmetry.space_group_name_H-M   'P 1'
#
loop_
_entity.id
_entity.type
_entity.pdbx_description
1 polymer ?
#
loop_
_entity_poly.entity_id
_entity_poly.type
_entity_poly.pdbx_seq_one_letter_code
_entity_poly.pdbx_strand_id
1 'polypeptide(L)'
;MEMKFIPSNYTKVSSSTGVVLKKLKNGVLKKSKNGVLKKSKKGVVRQPKSSQPTIESTSTKDSPKQLSPRKPRIKKWKSSEPHPIVSFPPELFINILYFCNPQTLLSLSKVCRQFAMYLNASDSSITTKIWRDSRKGFLNNLKLDPPEGMTEKEYCKLSVERGCMVCGIPRIRKVYWAFRVRCCTACLEKMTISDYRIESELGIPSCVLFGLPYVQQQKWARRRGSFIVRIYLVKQVKDAHKEYKEVPAKERKDWYQRMKIQGIEIMKEVNQRMNDDSNKRMKRLAKSINQIRSINPRSFATITNQSKPSIPEPKDCSKITPNYAKLVENLSIIRKRIFGDQPLTLSEKILYAHLWDPKGIDSIVKGETYLKLKPDRVAMQDASSQTAILQFMLAKMPVTAVPTSIHCDHLIEAYEGGDKDLKTAEITSKEIFDFLKSASDKYGIEFWKPGSGIIHQIVLENYAAPGALMIGTDSHTPNAGGLGTIAIGVGGADAVDAMANVPWELKAPKIIGVKLIGKLNEWTSPKDVILHLAGKLTVRGGTGHIIEYFGTGIETLSCTGMATICNMGAEVGATTSVFPFTSSMYSYLSATRRYPVAEQATSYASYLKADSNAHYDQIIEINLSELEPHINGPFTPDLSTPLSKFADFVTKNGWKDEIKAGLIGSCTNSSYQDMSRVTSLVSQALDKGIHPKSDFYITPGSDQIRATMERDGQTEILQKVGGRVLANACGPCIGQWKRTDIQKNEENAILTSFNRNFKNRNDGNPSTMNFLASPEVSRLTFNPVTDTLVDKDGKPFRFSSPFGDELPKYGFERGKEFYEPSPVSTGNPSTQITIPPNSDRIQLLEPFPIWHGSEFHDLRVLIKVKGKCTTDHISAAGPWLRFKGHLENISNNTLIGALNADNGKVNLVRNVLTEKDGTIPEVARYYKENNIQWIVVADHNYGEGSAREHAALQVRYLGCPIIIAKSFARIHETNLKKQGVLPLVFKNEDDYNLLSGGDIISTIGVVGLEPGKDVTIRIRKEKSGGKIEEFDIVTKHTMSENQIEWFVMGSALNLIASMQKSNSI
;
A
#
# COMPACT_ATOMS: atom_id res chain seq x y z
N MET A 1 27.35 0.99 55.61
CA MET A 1 28.74 0.49 55.47
C MET A 1 29.51 1.54 54.68
N GLU A 2 30.49 2.20 55.29
CA GLU A 2 31.37 3.14 54.58
C GLU A 2 32.62 2.40 54.05
N MET A 3 33.11 2.80 52.87
CA MET A 3 34.54 2.81 52.59
C MET A 3 34.89 4.07 51.79
N LYS A 4 35.79 4.89 52.35
CA LYS A 4 36.42 6.03 51.67
C LYS A 4 37.78 5.56 51.14
N PHE A 5 38.22 6.11 50.01
CA PHE A 5 39.65 6.29 49.74
C PHE A 5 39.90 7.62 49.00
N ILE A 6 41.07 8.21 49.25
CA ILE A 6 41.49 9.56 48.85
C ILE A 6 42.82 9.44 48.08
N PRO A 7 43.10 10.31 47.08
CA PRO A 7 44.08 10.00 46.03
C PRO A 7 45.52 10.49 46.30
N SER A 8 46.45 10.11 45.43
CA SER A 8 47.84 10.58 45.39
C SER A 8 48.20 11.20 44.03
N ASN A 9 48.84 12.37 44.04
CA ASN A 9 49.28 13.13 42.86
C ASN A 9 50.65 12.66 42.34
N TYR A 10 50.99 13.01 41.09
CA TYR A 10 52.35 13.44 40.70
C TYR A 10 52.28 14.47 39.55
N THR A 11 53.42 15.12 39.24
CA THR A 11 53.43 16.57 38.95
C THR A 11 54.01 16.96 37.57
N LYS A 12 53.61 18.15 37.08
CA LYS A 12 54.09 18.84 35.86
C LYS A 12 55.61 19.07 35.81
N VAL A 13 56.17 19.14 34.59
CA VAL A 13 57.19 20.14 34.21
C VAL A 13 56.87 20.72 32.82
N SER A 14 57.15 22.01 32.63
CA SER A 14 56.94 22.85 31.44
C SER A 14 58.03 22.68 30.35
N SER A 15 57.96 23.30 29.15
CA SER A 15 58.46 24.69 28.94
C SER A 15 58.14 25.36 27.57
N SER A 16 57.80 26.66 27.60
CA SER A 16 58.28 27.77 26.73
C SER A 16 58.34 27.61 25.18
N THR A 17 57.45 28.21 24.34
CA THR A 17 57.31 29.63 23.88
C THR A 17 58.16 30.10 22.68
N GLY A 18 57.50 30.65 21.64
CA GLY A 18 58.04 31.47 20.54
C GLY A 18 56.96 31.64 19.43
N VAL A 19 56.43 32.80 18.97
CA VAL A 19 56.92 34.18 18.67
C VAL A 19 57.64 34.26 17.30
N VAL A 20 57.30 35.10 16.30
CA VAL A 20 56.04 35.84 15.95
C VAL A 20 56.12 36.42 14.50
N LEU A 21 54.98 36.55 13.76
CA LEU A 21 54.81 37.30 12.47
C LEU A 21 55.67 36.79 11.24
N LYS A 22 55.57 37.26 9.96
CA LYS A 22 54.91 38.44 9.32
C LYS A 22 54.67 38.27 7.79
N LYS A 23 53.49 38.70 7.30
CA LYS A 23 53.14 39.35 5.98
C LYS A 23 53.68 38.85 4.60
N LEU A 24 52.72 38.64 3.68
CA LEU A 24 52.64 39.10 2.25
C LEU A 24 53.69 38.55 1.22
N LYS A 25 53.42 38.39 -0.09
CA LYS A 25 52.74 39.30 -1.04
C LYS A 25 52.32 38.60 -2.36
N ASN A 26 51.67 39.34 -3.27
CA ASN A 26 51.06 38.86 -4.54
C ASN A 26 52.05 38.42 -5.64
N GLY A 27 51.57 37.60 -6.59
CA GLY A 27 52.16 37.40 -7.93
C GLY A 27 51.09 37.04 -8.98
N VAL A 28 51.10 37.70 -10.15
CA VAL A 28 50.14 37.55 -11.27
C VAL A 28 50.89 37.71 -12.59
N LEU A 29 50.44 37.03 -13.67
CA LEU A 29 50.61 37.28 -15.14
C LEU A 29 50.77 35.94 -15.92
N LYS A 30 50.58 35.80 -17.26
CA LYS A 30 49.45 36.19 -18.16
C LYS A 30 49.68 35.63 -19.59
N LYS A 31 48.65 35.02 -20.22
CA LYS A 31 48.56 34.70 -21.69
C LYS A 31 49.65 33.71 -22.20
N SER A 32 49.67 33.18 -23.45
CA SER A 32 48.88 33.29 -24.71
C SER A 32 48.84 31.90 -25.42
N LYS A 33 48.34 31.61 -26.64
CA LYS A 33 47.81 32.35 -27.81
C LYS A 33 46.90 31.42 -28.66
N ASN A 34 46.33 31.89 -29.78
CA ASN A 34 45.51 31.09 -30.72
C ASN A 34 46.32 30.45 -31.87
N GLY A 35 45.76 29.44 -32.56
CA GLY A 35 46.21 28.94 -33.86
C GLY A 35 45.12 28.14 -34.62
N VAL A 36 44.97 28.35 -35.94
CA VAL A 36 43.94 27.74 -36.82
C VAL A 36 44.54 27.46 -38.21
N LEU A 37 44.15 26.37 -38.90
CA LEU A 37 44.49 26.14 -40.32
C LEU A 37 43.44 25.26 -41.07
N LYS A 38 43.40 25.34 -42.42
CA LYS A 38 42.43 24.68 -43.34
C LYS A 38 43.09 24.22 -44.67
N LYS A 39 42.53 23.15 -45.30
CA LYS A 39 42.55 22.70 -46.74
C LYS A 39 41.53 21.53 -46.88
N SER A 40 40.75 21.21 -47.94
CA SER A 40 40.57 21.64 -49.36
C SER A 40 41.53 20.98 -50.38
N LYS A 41 41.14 20.38 -51.54
CA LYS A 41 39.88 20.06 -52.29
C LYS A 41 39.93 18.57 -52.80
N LYS A 42 39.28 17.97 -53.84
CA LYS A 42 38.51 18.33 -55.07
C LYS A 42 37.74 17.08 -55.62
N GLY A 43 36.63 17.23 -56.39
CA GLY A 43 35.99 16.16 -57.23
C GLY A 43 34.60 15.68 -56.73
N VAL A 44 33.43 15.80 -57.38
CA VAL A 44 32.95 16.00 -58.80
C VAL A 44 32.96 14.69 -59.61
N VAL A 45 31.84 14.14 -60.13
CA VAL A 45 30.98 14.58 -61.29
C VAL A 45 29.45 14.58 -60.98
N ARG A 46 28.56 14.87 -61.95
CA ARG A 46 27.14 15.30 -61.83
C ARG A 46 26.17 14.70 -62.90
N GLN A 47 24.87 14.56 -62.53
CA GLN A 47 23.64 14.81 -63.35
C GLN A 47 23.23 13.79 -64.50
N PRO A 48 22.04 13.90 -65.17
CA PRO A 48 20.67 13.87 -64.58
C PRO A 48 19.49 13.28 -65.45
N LYS A 49 18.27 13.20 -64.83
CA LYS A 49 16.90 13.53 -65.37
C LYS A 49 16.11 12.64 -66.39
N SER A 50 14.77 12.85 -66.32
CA SER A 50 13.68 12.60 -67.32
C SER A 50 13.28 11.14 -67.64
N SER A 51 12.02 10.80 -67.99
CA SER A 51 10.73 11.56 -68.02
C SER A 51 9.51 10.60 -68.01
N GLN A 52 8.27 11.13 -67.96
CA GLN A 52 7.01 10.35 -68.08
C GLN A 52 6.79 9.79 -69.51
N PRO A 53 5.74 8.96 -69.74
CA PRO A 53 4.46 9.58 -70.14
C PRO A 53 3.20 8.98 -69.45
N THR A 54 2.11 9.76 -69.48
CA THR A 54 0.70 9.32 -69.36
C THR A 54 0.19 8.80 -70.73
N ILE A 55 -0.98 8.17 -70.90
CA ILE A 55 -2.33 8.79 -71.00
C ILE A 55 -3.39 7.66 -71.18
N GLU A 56 -4.66 8.02 -70.94
CA GLU A 56 -5.90 7.40 -71.47
C GLU A 56 -6.63 6.26 -70.73
N SER A 57 -7.88 6.11 -71.18
CA SER A 57 -9.03 5.60 -70.43
C SER A 57 -10.12 5.14 -71.40
N THR A 58 -10.97 4.21 -70.99
CA THR A 58 -12.35 4.17 -71.48
C THR A 58 -13.28 3.47 -70.50
N SER A 59 -14.55 3.83 -70.55
CA SER A 59 -15.61 3.24 -69.72
C SER A 59 -16.45 2.28 -70.55
N THR A 60 -17.10 1.31 -69.89
CA THR A 60 -18.50 0.99 -70.20
C THR A 60 -19.16 0.26 -69.03
N LYS A 61 -20.49 0.24 -69.04
CA LYS A 61 -21.34 -0.41 -68.04
C LYS A 61 -21.59 -1.86 -68.48
N ASP A 62 -21.85 -2.77 -67.54
CA ASP A 62 -23.21 -3.28 -67.33
C ASP A 62 -23.35 -4.31 -66.20
N SER A 63 -24.58 -4.40 -65.70
CA SER A 63 -25.09 -5.41 -64.77
C SER A 63 -26.62 -5.46 -64.92
N PRO A 64 -27.37 -6.46 -64.41
CA PRO A 64 -26.93 -7.59 -63.57
C PRO A 64 -27.44 -8.96 -64.05
N LYS A 65 -27.04 -10.03 -63.35
CA LYS A 65 -27.93 -11.18 -63.06
C LYS A 65 -27.45 -12.01 -61.88
N GLN A 66 -28.38 -12.41 -61.02
CA GLN A 66 -28.12 -13.27 -59.85
C GLN A 66 -27.94 -14.73 -60.28
N LEU A 67 -27.08 -15.48 -59.58
CA LEU A 67 -27.09 -16.94 -59.60
C LEU A 67 -26.78 -17.53 -58.21
N SER A 68 -27.56 -18.54 -57.81
CA SER A 68 -27.49 -19.20 -56.51
C SER A 68 -26.25 -20.10 -56.35
N PRO A 69 -25.67 -20.24 -55.15
CA PRO A 69 -24.52 -21.12 -54.91
C PRO A 69 -24.90 -22.61 -54.99
N ARG A 70 -24.60 -23.27 -56.12
CA ARG A 70 -24.59 -24.73 -56.23
C ARG A 70 -23.26 -25.32 -55.71
N LYS A 71 -23.33 -26.49 -55.08
CA LYS A 71 -22.18 -27.19 -54.44
C LYS A 71 -21.07 -27.53 -55.45
N PRO A 72 -19.78 -27.35 -55.12
CA PRO A 72 -18.68 -27.89 -55.92
C PRO A 72 -18.74 -29.42 -56.00
N ARG A 73 -18.63 -29.98 -57.21
CA ARG A 73 -18.32 -31.41 -57.42
C ARG A 73 -16.82 -31.64 -57.20
N ILE A 74 -16.46 -32.60 -56.36
CA ILE A 74 -15.07 -33.04 -56.19
C ILE A 74 -14.64 -33.81 -57.45
N LYS A 75 -13.56 -33.40 -58.11
CA LYS A 75 -12.93 -34.19 -59.17
C LYS A 75 -12.26 -35.43 -58.54
N LYS A 76 -12.62 -36.63 -58.99
CA LYS A 76 -11.83 -37.85 -58.72
C LYS A 76 -10.45 -37.68 -59.33
N TRP A 77 -9.41 -37.85 -58.53
CA TRP A 77 -8.06 -38.14 -59.05
C TRP A 77 -7.99 -39.63 -59.42
N LYS A 78 -7.30 -39.97 -60.51
CA LYS A 78 -6.97 -41.37 -60.83
C LYS A 78 -5.80 -41.79 -59.94
N SER A 79 -5.90 -42.99 -59.37
CA SER A 79 -4.77 -43.65 -58.73
C SER A 79 -3.92 -44.37 -59.77
N SER A 80 -2.69 -43.90 -59.99
CA SER A 80 -1.57 -44.81 -60.17
C SER A 80 -1.31 -45.58 -58.85
N GLU A 81 -0.36 -46.51 -58.89
CA GLU A 81 -0.02 -47.43 -57.79
C GLU A 81 0.24 -46.75 -56.43
N PRO A 82 0.04 -47.48 -55.31
CA PRO A 82 -0.18 -46.87 -54.00
C PRO A 82 1.01 -46.04 -53.56
N HIS A 83 0.84 -44.72 -53.60
CA HIS A 83 1.79 -43.78 -53.03
C HIS A 83 1.96 -44.13 -51.54
N PRO A 84 3.14 -44.57 -51.09
CA PRO A 84 3.29 -44.94 -49.71
C PRO A 84 3.12 -43.69 -48.86
N ILE A 85 2.31 -43.78 -47.80
CA ILE A 85 2.72 -43.15 -46.56
C ILE A 85 4.01 -43.88 -46.21
N VAL A 86 5.13 -43.22 -46.55
CA VAL A 86 6.50 -43.74 -46.46
C VAL A 86 6.67 -44.47 -45.14
N SER A 87 7.31 -45.65 -45.19
CA SER A 87 7.48 -46.62 -44.10
C SER A 87 7.92 -45.96 -42.78
N PHE A 88 6.96 -45.39 -42.06
CA PHE A 88 7.16 -44.67 -40.83
C PHE A 88 7.20 -45.73 -39.75
N PRO A 89 8.36 -45.96 -39.08
CA PRO A 89 8.45 -46.99 -38.06
C PRO A 89 7.35 -46.72 -37.01
N PRO A 90 6.55 -47.72 -36.61
CA PRO A 90 5.45 -47.52 -35.67
C PRO A 90 5.90 -46.80 -34.40
N GLU A 91 7.13 -47.01 -33.98
CA GLU A 91 7.83 -46.39 -32.85
C GLU A 91 8.01 -44.88 -33.07
N LEU A 92 8.45 -44.47 -34.26
CA LEU A 92 8.55 -43.05 -34.65
C LEU A 92 7.18 -42.38 -34.77
N PHE A 93 6.17 -43.10 -35.25
CA PHE A 93 4.79 -42.59 -35.28
C PHE A 93 4.21 -42.42 -33.86
N ILE A 94 4.39 -43.41 -32.99
CA ILE A 94 4.04 -43.37 -31.56
C ILE A 94 4.76 -42.20 -30.87
N ASN A 95 6.04 -41.98 -31.18
CA ASN A 95 6.81 -40.87 -30.63
C ASN A 95 6.21 -39.50 -31.00
N ILE A 96 5.76 -39.29 -32.24
CA ILE A 96 5.05 -38.06 -32.64
C ILE A 96 3.71 -37.91 -31.89
N LEU A 97 3.00 -39.01 -31.62
CA LEU A 97 1.73 -38.98 -30.90
C LEU A 97 1.87 -38.56 -29.43
N TYR A 98 3.00 -38.80 -28.75
CA TYR A 98 3.24 -38.27 -27.40
C TYR A 98 3.28 -36.72 -27.36
N PHE A 99 3.75 -36.08 -28.44
CA PHE A 99 3.77 -34.61 -28.56
C PHE A 99 2.44 -34.02 -29.07
N CYS A 100 1.45 -34.86 -29.40
CA CYS A 100 0.12 -34.40 -29.79
C CYS A 100 -0.77 -34.19 -28.57
N ASN A 101 -1.37 -33.00 -28.43
CA ASN A 101 -2.36 -32.74 -27.37
C ASN A 101 -3.67 -33.55 -27.60
N PRO A 102 -4.51 -33.75 -26.56
CA PRO A 102 -5.68 -34.63 -26.69
C PRO A 102 -6.74 -34.18 -27.70
N GLN A 103 -6.85 -32.88 -28.03
CA GLN A 103 -7.75 -32.44 -29.10
C GLN A 103 -7.22 -32.84 -30.48
N THR A 104 -5.90 -32.79 -30.68
CA THR A 104 -5.24 -33.29 -31.90
C THR A 104 -5.41 -34.81 -32.03
N LEU A 105 -5.19 -35.58 -30.95
CA LEU A 105 -5.42 -37.04 -30.94
C LEU A 105 -6.89 -37.39 -31.26
N LEU A 106 -7.85 -36.67 -30.66
CA LEU A 106 -9.28 -36.86 -30.94
C LEU A 106 -9.66 -36.55 -32.39
N SER A 107 -8.93 -35.66 -33.06
CA SER A 107 -9.09 -35.41 -34.49
C SER A 107 -8.42 -36.51 -35.33
N LEU A 108 -7.15 -36.84 -35.06
CA LEU A 108 -6.40 -37.88 -35.78
C LEU A 108 -7.11 -39.24 -35.77
N SER A 109 -7.69 -39.64 -34.64
CA SER A 109 -8.49 -40.88 -34.50
C SER A 109 -9.72 -40.97 -35.42
N LYS A 110 -10.05 -39.88 -36.13
CA LYS A 110 -11.18 -39.74 -37.07
C LYS A 110 -10.72 -39.44 -38.52
N VAL A 111 -9.41 -39.36 -38.79
CA VAL A 111 -8.85 -38.99 -40.12
C VAL A 111 -8.73 -40.19 -41.06
N CYS A 112 -8.19 -41.32 -40.59
CA CYS A 112 -8.01 -42.53 -41.42
C CYS A 112 -8.08 -43.82 -40.60
N ARG A 113 -8.21 -44.97 -41.26
CA ARG A 113 -8.33 -46.29 -40.61
C ARG A 113 -7.12 -46.63 -39.73
N GLN A 114 -5.89 -46.32 -40.16
CA GLN A 114 -4.67 -46.59 -39.39
C GLN A 114 -4.64 -45.79 -38.08
N PHE A 115 -4.89 -44.48 -38.13
CA PHE A 115 -4.94 -43.65 -36.91
C PHE A 115 -6.12 -44.02 -36.02
N ALA A 116 -7.25 -44.45 -36.61
CA ALA A 116 -8.37 -44.99 -35.86
C ALA A 116 -7.97 -46.29 -35.13
N MET A 117 -7.23 -47.22 -35.74
CA MET A 117 -6.75 -48.43 -35.06
C MET A 117 -5.82 -48.09 -33.89
N TYR A 118 -4.78 -47.28 -34.11
CA TYR A 118 -3.81 -46.94 -33.06
C TYR A 118 -4.39 -46.12 -31.90
N LEU A 119 -5.34 -45.20 -32.17
CA LEU A 119 -5.88 -44.29 -31.14
C LEU A 119 -7.22 -44.74 -30.53
N ASN A 120 -7.88 -45.76 -31.09
CA ASN A 120 -9.15 -46.27 -30.57
C ASN A 120 -9.08 -47.63 -29.88
N ALA A 121 -7.98 -48.40 -29.98
CA ALA A 121 -7.80 -49.64 -29.22
C ALA A 121 -7.83 -49.37 -27.71
N SER A 122 -8.88 -49.79 -27.02
CA SER A 122 -9.07 -49.61 -25.57
C SER A 122 -8.05 -50.40 -24.75
N ASP A 123 -7.72 -51.60 -25.22
CA ASP A 123 -7.01 -52.61 -24.43
C ASP A 123 -5.49 -52.56 -24.66
N SER A 124 -5.04 -51.62 -25.49
CA SER A 124 -3.63 -51.39 -25.82
C SER A 124 -2.97 -50.53 -24.74
N SER A 125 -1.92 -51.08 -24.12
CA SER A 125 -1.07 -50.36 -23.16
C SER A 125 -0.40 -49.14 -23.78
N ILE A 126 0.05 -49.25 -25.03
CA ILE A 126 0.63 -48.16 -25.83
C ILE A 126 -0.39 -47.06 -26.06
N THR A 127 -1.61 -47.40 -26.50
CA THR A 127 -2.68 -46.44 -26.76
C THR A 127 -3.09 -45.73 -25.47
N THR A 128 -3.23 -46.47 -24.37
CA THR A 128 -3.49 -45.94 -23.03
C THR A 128 -2.38 -44.97 -22.59
N LYS A 129 -1.11 -45.32 -22.80
CA LYS A 129 0.05 -44.48 -22.49
C LYS A 129 0.07 -43.19 -23.33
N ILE A 130 -0.21 -43.26 -24.64
CA ILE A 130 -0.31 -42.07 -25.52
C ILE A 130 -1.38 -41.10 -24.98
N TRP A 131 -2.58 -41.58 -24.65
CA TRP A 131 -3.64 -40.73 -24.09
C TRP A 131 -3.28 -40.19 -22.69
N ARG A 132 -2.63 -40.99 -21.84
CA ARG A 132 -2.16 -40.60 -20.50
C ARG A 132 -1.08 -39.52 -20.54
N ASP A 133 -0.05 -39.70 -21.36
CA ASP A 133 1.08 -38.78 -21.44
C ASP A 133 0.64 -37.48 -22.11
N SER A 134 -0.21 -37.56 -23.14
CA SER A 134 -0.88 -36.42 -23.75
C SER A 134 -1.78 -35.66 -22.75
N ARG A 135 -2.50 -36.38 -21.87
CA ARG A 135 -3.24 -35.76 -20.74
C ARG A 135 -2.29 -35.06 -19.77
N LYS A 136 -1.29 -35.77 -19.24
CA LYS A 136 -0.41 -35.25 -18.17
C LYS A 136 0.49 -34.11 -18.65
N GLY A 137 0.89 -34.11 -19.93
CA GLY A 137 1.70 -33.04 -20.54
C GLY A 137 0.93 -31.82 -21.04
N PHE A 138 -0.32 -31.96 -21.52
CA PHE A 138 -1.08 -30.84 -22.10
C PHE A 138 -2.33 -30.42 -21.32
N LEU A 139 -2.83 -31.22 -20.38
CA LEU A 139 -4.01 -30.94 -19.55
C LEU A 139 -3.63 -30.87 -18.06
N ASN A 140 -2.88 -29.85 -17.67
CA ASN A 140 -2.45 -29.59 -16.28
C ASN A 140 -3.61 -29.46 -15.27
N ASN A 141 -4.86 -29.38 -15.73
CA ASN A 141 -6.11 -29.39 -14.94
C ASN A 141 -6.72 -30.80 -14.76
N LEU A 142 -6.03 -31.85 -15.22
CA LEU A 142 -6.54 -33.22 -15.33
C LEU A 142 -5.51 -34.21 -14.76
N LYS A 143 -4.88 -33.81 -13.65
CA LYS A 143 -3.75 -34.53 -13.00
C LYS A 143 -4.18 -35.88 -12.43
N LEU A 144 -5.30 -35.89 -11.70
CA LEU A 144 -5.94 -37.12 -11.23
C LEU A 144 -6.18 -38.05 -12.42
N ASP A 145 -5.86 -39.32 -12.24
CA ASP A 145 -6.06 -40.37 -13.24
C ASP A 145 -7.56 -40.64 -13.49
N PRO A 146 -7.96 -41.36 -14.56
CA PRO A 146 -9.37 -41.54 -14.91
C PRO A 146 -10.19 -42.10 -13.74
N PRO A 147 -11.46 -41.69 -13.56
CA PRO A 147 -12.37 -42.34 -12.63
C PRO A 147 -12.48 -43.85 -12.94
N GLU A 148 -12.63 -44.68 -11.91
CA GLU A 148 -12.76 -46.14 -12.05
C GLU A 148 -13.82 -46.53 -13.10
N GLY A 149 -13.47 -47.37 -14.08
CA GLY A 149 -14.36 -47.73 -15.19
C GLY A 149 -14.47 -46.69 -16.32
N MET A 150 -13.51 -45.76 -16.44
CA MET A 150 -13.38 -44.83 -17.58
C MET A 150 -11.99 -44.91 -18.20
N THR A 151 -11.89 -44.98 -19.54
CA THR A 151 -10.58 -44.97 -20.22
C THR A 151 -9.94 -43.57 -20.24
N GLU A 152 -8.61 -43.51 -20.34
CA GLU A 152 -7.85 -42.25 -20.55
C GLU A 152 -8.42 -41.41 -21.72
N LYS A 153 -8.82 -42.10 -22.80
CA LYS A 153 -9.43 -41.51 -23.99
C LYS A 153 -10.80 -40.89 -23.70
N GLU A 154 -11.67 -41.59 -22.98
CA GLU A 154 -13.00 -41.06 -22.60
C GLU A 154 -12.91 -39.90 -21.63
N TYR A 155 -11.98 -39.98 -20.67
CA TYR A 155 -11.68 -38.92 -19.72
C TYR A 155 -11.17 -37.65 -20.43
N CYS A 156 -10.30 -37.80 -21.44
CA CYS A 156 -9.92 -36.72 -22.35
C CYS A 156 -11.12 -36.20 -23.17
N LYS A 157 -11.91 -37.10 -23.76
CA LYS A 157 -13.09 -36.76 -24.59
C LYS A 157 -14.14 -35.96 -23.82
N LEU A 158 -14.44 -36.36 -22.58
CA LEU A 158 -15.35 -35.68 -21.66
C LEU A 158 -14.86 -34.26 -21.33
N SER A 159 -13.55 -34.11 -21.14
CA SER A 159 -12.88 -32.88 -20.69
C SER A 159 -12.55 -31.85 -21.79
N VAL A 160 -12.48 -32.29 -23.06
CA VAL A 160 -11.94 -31.50 -24.18
C VAL A 160 -12.95 -31.26 -25.31
N GLU A 161 -13.78 -32.26 -25.69
CA GLU A 161 -14.82 -32.04 -26.71
C GLU A 161 -15.90 -31.04 -26.23
N ARG A 162 -16.72 -30.54 -27.16
CA ARG A 162 -17.78 -29.56 -26.90
C ARG A 162 -19.13 -30.11 -27.31
N GLY A 163 -20.18 -29.69 -26.61
CA GLY A 163 -21.56 -30.07 -26.89
C GLY A 163 -22.14 -31.05 -25.87
N CYS A 164 -23.47 -31.09 -25.79
CA CYS A 164 -24.23 -31.95 -24.88
C CYS A 164 -24.14 -33.41 -25.33
N MET A 165 -23.69 -34.30 -24.46
CA MET A 165 -23.62 -35.75 -24.73
C MET A 165 -25.02 -36.42 -24.82
N VAL A 166 -26.08 -35.70 -24.47
CA VAL A 166 -27.46 -36.22 -24.41
C VAL A 166 -28.30 -35.75 -25.60
N CYS A 167 -28.34 -34.45 -25.87
CA CYS A 167 -29.17 -33.84 -26.93
C CYS A 167 -28.37 -33.23 -28.08
N GLY A 168 -27.06 -33.45 -28.15
CA GLY A 168 -26.19 -32.95 -29.23
C GLY A 168 -25.94 -31.43 -29.25
N ILE A 169 -26.73 -30.62 -28.52
CA ILE A 169 -26.65 -29.14 -28.53
C ILE A 169 -25.19 -28.68 -28.38
N PRO A 170 -24.66 -27.88 -29.34
CA PRO A 170 -23.23 -27.57 -29.40
C PRO A 170 -22.79 -26.63 -28.28
N ARG A 171 -21.48 -26.37 -28.20
CA ARG A 171 -20.82 -25.39 -27.31
C ARG A 171 -20.93 -25.64 -25.80
N ILE A 172 -21.72 -26.60 -25.30
CA ILE A 172 -21.69 -27.03 -23.88
C ILE A 172 -20.28 -27.46 -23.47
N ARG A 173 -19.82 -27.01 -22.29
CA ARG A 173 -18.49 -27.31 -21.72
C ARG A 173 -18.50 -27.76 -20.25
N LYS A 174 -19.66 -27.68 -19.55
CA LYS A 174 -19.75 -28.05 -18.13
C LYS A 174 -19.82 -29.57 -18.01
N VAL A 175 -18.87 -30.17 -17.31
CA VAL A 175 -18.90 -31.57 -16.87
C VAL A 175 -19.55 -31.62 -15.48
N TYR A 176 -20.42 -32.60 -15.27
CA TYR A 176 -20.97 -32.95 -13.96
C TYR A 176 -20.25 -34.20 -13.49
N TRP A 177 -19.15 -34.03 -12.75
CA TRP A 177 -18.23 -35.12 -12.40
C TRP A 177 -18.91 -36.26 -11.62
N ALA A 178 -19.85 -35.94 -10.72
CA ALA A 178 -20.73 -36.90 -10.04
C ALA A 178 -21.42 -37.91 -10.99
N PHE A 179 -21.85 -37.44 -12.17
CA PHE A 179 -22.57 -38.24 -13.17
C PHE A 179 -21.70 -38.53 -14.41
N ARG A 180 -20.41 -38.17 -14.36
CA ARG A 180 -19.41 -38.34 -15.43
C ARG A 180 -19.87 -37.87 -16.83
N VAL A 181 -20.75 -36.88 -16.89
CA VAL A 181 -21.44 -36.44 -18.13
C VAL A 181 -21.31 -34.93 -18.40
N ARG A 182 -21.17 -34.57 -19.68
CA ARG A 182 -21.18 -33.17 -20.16
C ARG A 182 -22.54 -32.87 -20.81
N CYS A 183 -23.43 -32.21 -20.09
CA CYS A 183 -24.80 -31.93 -20.55
C CYS A 183 -25.26 -30.49 -20.26
N CYS A 184 -26.32 -30.05 -20.94
CA CYS A 184 -27.03 -28.80 -20.62
C CYS A 184 -27.99 -29.00 -19.43
N THR A 185 -28.42 -27.91 -18.78
CA THR A 185 -29.29 -27.95 -17.58
C THR A 185 -30.59 -28.72 -17.84
N ALA A 186 -31.28 -28.46 -18.95
CA ALA A 186 -32.52 -29.16 -19.30
C ALA A 186 -32.34 -30.68 -19.53
N CYS A 187 -31.14 -31.14 -19.91
CA CYS A 187 -30.85 -32.57 -19.96
C CYS A 187 -30.50 -33.13 -18.58
N LEU A 188 -29.78 -32.38 -17.74
CA LEU A 188 -29.52 -32.75 -16.35
C LEU A 188 -30.83 -32.97 -15.61
N GLU A 189 -31.77 -32.03 -15.71
CA GLU A 189 -33.07 -32.05 -15.03
C GLU A 189 -33.98 -33.19 -15.50
N LYS A 190 -33.86 -33.61 -16.77
CA LYS A 190 -34.56 -34.80 -17.29
C LYS A 190 -33.94 -36.14 -16.86
N MET A 191 -32.67 -36.15 -16.48
CA MET A 191 -31.94 -37.36 -16.06
C MET A 191 -31.80 -37.50 -14.54
N THR A 192 -32.19 -36.49 -13.77
CA THR A 192 -31.95 -36.42 -12.32
C THR A 192 -33.21 -36.17 -11.51
N ILE A 193 -33.20 -36.64 -10.27
CA ILE A 193 -34.26 -36.48 -9.28
C ILE A 193 -33.63 -35.98 -7.97
N SER A 194 -34.32 -35.11 -7.24
CA SER A 194 -33.85 -34.62 -5.93
C SER A 194 -34.19 -35.60 -4.81
N ASP A 195 -33.29 -35.75 -3.85
CA ASP A 195 -33.46 -36.43 -2.55
C ASP A 195 -34.93 -36.52 -2.07
N TYR A 196 -35.59 -35.40 -1.79
CA TYR A 196 -36.96 -35.34 -1.23
C TYR A 196 -38.08 -35.83 -2.17
N ARG A 197 -37.78 -36.15 -3.44
CA ARG A 197 -38.71 -36.70 -4.43
C ARG A 197 -38.52 -38.20 -4.65
N ILE A 198 -37.39 -38.78 -4.24
CA ILE A 198 -37.05 -40.18 -4.55
C ILE A 198 -37.99 -41.15 -3.83
N GLU A 199 -38.26 -40.90 -2.55
CA GLU A 199 -39.15 -41.75 -1.76
C GLU A 199 -40.61 -41.63 -2.21
N SER A 200 -41.08 -40.42 -2.52
CA SER A 200 -42.46 -40.14 -2.93
C SER A 200 -42.80 -40.45 -4.39
N GLU A 201 -41.84 -40.37 -5.32
CA GLU A 201 -42.09 -40.62 -6.75
C GLU A 201 -41.55 -41.96 -7.27
N LEU A 202 -40.61 -42.59 -6.55
CA LEU A 202 -40.02 -43.88 -6.95
C LEU A 202 -40.24 -45.01 -5.92
N GLY A 203 -40.68 -44.70 -4.69
CA GLY A 203 -40.83 -45.70 -3.61
C GLY A 203 -39.50 -46.25 -3.11
N ILE A 204 -38.40 -45.51 -3.28
CA ILE A 204 -37.04 -45.96 -2.98
C ILE A 204 -36.59 -45.38 -1.63
N PRO A 205 -36.26 -46.21 -0.62
CA PRO A 205 -35.81 -45.73 0.68
C PRO A 205 -34.53 -44.88 0.61
N SER A 206 -34.48 -43.81 1.41
CA SER A 206 -33.33 -42.90 1.47
C SER A 206 -31.99 -43.57 1.82
N CYS A 207 -32.00 -44.74 2.48
CA CYS A 207 -30.79 -45.52 2.78
C CYS A 207 -30.03 -46.00 1.53
N VAL A 208 -30.69 -46.12 0.38
CA VAL A 208 -30.07 -46.48 -0.91
C VAL A 208 -29.16 -45.36 -1.45
N LEU A 209 -29.37 -44.11 -1.01
CA LEU A 209 -28.69 -42.93 -1.57
C LEU A 209 -27.29 -42.66 -1.01
N PHE A 210 -26.87 -43.40 0.02
CA PHE A 210 -25.64 -43.12 0.77
C PHE A 210 -24.35 -43.46 -0.01
N GLY A 211 -24.40 -44.45 -0.90
CA GLY A 211 -23.29 -44.80 -1.80
C GLY A 211 -23.29 -44.05 -3.13
N LEU A 212 -24.32 -43.24 -3.42
CA LEU A 212 -24.51 -42.64 -4.74
C LEU A 212 -23.90 -41.23 -4.85
N PRO A 213 -23.19 -40.93 -5.97
CA PRO A 213 -22.73 -39.57 -6.24
C PRO A 213 -23.91 -38.64 -6.50
N TYR A 214 -23.80 -37.40 -6.03
CA TYR A 214 -24.84 -36.38 -6.18
C TYR A 214 -24.27 -35.03 -6.60
N VAL A 215 -25.14 -34.16 -7.08
CA VAL A 215 -24.82 -32.74 -7.32
C VAL A 215 -25.67 -31.90 -6.38
N GLN A 216 -25.06 -30.91 -5.72
CA GLN A 216 -25.80 -29.89 -4.98
C GLN A 216 -26.37 -28.86 -5.95
N GLN A 217 -27.68 -28.61 -5.88
CA GLN A 217 -28.37 -27.58 -6.67
C GLN A 217 -29.06 -26.61 -5.70
N GLN A 218 -28.71 -25.32 -5.77
CA GLN A 218 -29.48 -24.27 -5.13
C GLN A 218 -30.82 -24.12 -5.87
N LYS A 219 -31.92 -24.25 -5.14
CA LYS A 219 -33.29 -23.98 -5.62
C LYS A 219 -33.89 -22.85 -4.79
N TRP A 220 -34.95 -22.23 -5.31
CA TRP A 220 -35.65 -21.14 -4.64
C TRP A 220 -37.13 -21.47 -4.49
N ALA A 221 -37.74 -21.13 -3.36
CA ALA A 221 -39.18 -21.25 -3.15
C ALA A 221 -39.72 -20.06 -2.34
N ARG A 222 -40.88 -19.55 -2.76
CA ARG A 222 -41.57 -18.36 -2.19
C ARG A 222 -41.68 -18.32 -0.65
N ARG A 223 -41.72 -19.48 0.02
CA ARG A 223 -41.86 -19.60 1.49
C ARG A 223 -40.58 -20.07 2.24
N ARG A 224 -39.46 -20.33 1.54
CA ARG A 224 -38.21 -20.85 2.14
C ARG A 224 -36.93 -20.17 1.64
N GLY A 225 -37.05 -19.10 0.85
CA GLY A 225 -35.89 -18.44 0.25
C GLY A 225 -35.14 -19.36 -0.71
N SER A 226 -33.80 -19.26 -0.73
CA SER A 226 -32.95 -20.22 -1.45
C SER A 226 -32.47 -21.33 -0.52
N PHE A 227 -32.58 -22.58 -0.97
CA PHE A 227 -32.16 -23.77 -0.23
C PHE A 227 -31.42 -24.74 -1.17
N ILE A 228 -30.53 -25.56 -0.62
CA ILE A 228 -29.73 -26.52 -1.39
C ILE A 228 -30.40 -27.90 -1.32
N VAL A 229 -30.52 -28.56 -2.47
CA VAL A 229 -31.00 -29.95 -2.58
C VAL A 229 -29.94 -30.82 -3.26
N ARG A 230 -29.89 -32.11 -2.93
CA ARG A 230 -29.04 -33.08 -3.63
C ARG A 230 -29.85 -33.69 -4.77
N ILE A 231 -29.35 -33.57 -6.00
CA ILE A 231 -29.89 -34.29 -7.15
C ILE A 231 -29.01 -35.51 -7.44
N TYR A 232 -29.67 -36.61 -7.83
CA TYR A 232 -29.07 -37.92 -8.14
C TYR A 232 -29.52 -38.36 -9.53
N LEU A 233 -28.71 -39.15 -10.25
CA LEU A 233 -29.09 -39.68 -11.56
C LEU A 233 -30.17 -40.77 -11.40
N VAL A 234 -31.32 -40.62 -12.07
CA VAL A 234 -32.48 -41.54 -11.92
C VAL A 234 -32.10 -42.99 -12.20
N LYS A 235 -31.19 -43.24 -13.16
CA LYS A 235 -30.66 -44.57 -13.43
C LYS A 235 -29.89 -45.14 -12.23
N GLN A 236 -28.90 -44.42 -11.70
CA GLN A 236 -28.08 -44.89 -10.57
C GLN A 236 -28.94 -45.19 -9.32
N VAL A 237 -29.98 -44.38 -9.07
CA VAL A 237 -30.93 -44.61 -7.96
C VAL A 237 -31.72 -45.91 -8.16
N LYS A 238 -32.15 -46.22 -9.39
CA LYS A 238 -32.86 -47.47 -9.70
C LYS A 238 -31.93 -48.69 -9.68
N ASP A 239 -30.72 -48.56 -10.21
CA ASP A 239 -29.72 -49.64 -10.24
C ASP A 239 -29.32 -50.04 -8.81
N ALA A 240 -28.98 -49.07 -7.94
CA ALA A 240 -28.66 -49.34 -6.53
C ALA A 240 -29.87 -49.82 -5.71
N HIS A 241 -31.10 -49.47 -6.09
CA HIS A 241 -32.31 -50.02 -5.47
C HIS A 241 -32.57 -51.48 -5.86
N LYS A 242 -32.15 -51.91 -7.07
CA LYS A 242 -32.15 -53.33 -7.45
C LYS A 242 -31.14 -54.10 -6.59
N GLU A 243 -29.90 -53.61 -6.48
CA GLU A 243 -28.88 -54.20 -5.60
C GLU A 243 -29.39 -54.31 -4.15
N TYR A 244 -29.94 -53.23 -3.57
CA TYR A 244 -30.49 -53.23 -2.21
C TYR A 244 -31.62 -54.25 -1.98
N LYS A 245 -32.40 -54.60 -3.02
CA LYS A 245 -33.42 -55.66 -2.94
C LYS A 245 -32.80 -57.06 -2.90
N GLU A 246 -31.68 -57.26 -3.59
CA GLU A 246 -30.93 -58.51 -3.63
C GLU A 246 -30.12 -58.75 -2.33
N VAL A 247 -29.83 -57.71 -1.53
CA VAL A 247 -29.20 -57.84 -0.20
C VAL A 247 -30.15 -58.51 0.82
N PRO A 248 -29.74 -59.64 1.45
CA PRO A 248 -30.50 -60.31 2.51
C PRO A 248 -30.78 -59.39 3.71
N ALA A 249 -31.98 -59.51 4.31
CA ALA A 249 -32.43 -58.59 5.37
C ALA A 249 -31.47 -58.47 6.57
N LYS A 250 -30.75 -59.55 6.91
CA LYS A 250 -29.76 -59.59 8.00
C LYS A 250 -28.49 -58.77 7.69
N GLU A 251 -28.13 -58.63 6.41
CA GLU A 251 -26.88 -57.99 5.95
C GLU A 251 -27.04 -56.52 5.57
N ARG A 252 -28.29 -56.01 5.48
CA ARG A 252 -28.58 -54.64 5.04
C ARG A 252 -27.92 -53.55 5.90
N LYS A 253 -27.65 -53.84 7.18
CA LYS A 253 -26.91 -52.94 8.08
C LYS A 253 -25.46 -52.75 7.64
N ASP A 254 -24.81 -53.81 7.21
CA ASP A 254 -23.39 -53.80 6.85
C ASP A 254 -23.19 -53.40 5.38
N TRP A 255 -24.16 -53.71 4.51
CA TRP A 255 -24.28 -53.07 3.20
C TRP A 255 -24.40 -51.54 3.34
N TYR A 256 -25.27 -51.04 4.23
CA TYR A 256 -25.43 -49.60 4.47
C TYR A 256 -24.12 -48.93 4.92
N GLN A 257 -23.37 -49.52 5.85
CA GLN A 257 -22.09 -48.92 6.28
C GLN A 257 -21.03 -48.94 5.17
N ARG A 258 -20.92 -50.03 4.39
CA ARG A 258 -20.03 -50.09 3.22
C ARG A 258 -20.39 -49.00 2.19
N MET A 259 -21.66 -48.89 1.82
CA MET A 259 -22.15 -47.86 0.90
C MET A 259 -21.87 -46.45 1.42
N LYS A 260 -22.07 -46.19 2.72
CA LYS A 260 -21.79 -44.89 3.34
C LYS A 260 -20.31 -44.50 3.28
N ILE A 261 -19.39 -45.44 3.46
CA ILE A 261 -17.95 -45.20 3.31
C ILE A 261 -17.60 -44.92 1.84
N GLN A 262 -18.05 -45.80 0.93
CA GLN A 262 -17.81 -45.67 -0.50
C GLN A 262 -18.34 -44.34 -1.07
N GLY A 263 -19.54 -43.91 -0.66
CA GLY A 263 -20.12 -42.63 -1.08
C GLY A 263 -19.34 -41.41 -0.58
N ILE A 264 -18.71 -41.49 0.59
CA ILE A 264 -17.81 -40.43 1.09
C ILE A 264 -16.56 -40.35 0.21
N GLU A 265 -16.00 -41.47 -0.21
CA GLU A 265 -14.80 -41.51 -1.06
C GLU A 265 -15.08 -41.04 -2.49
N ILE A 266 -16.17 -41.52 -3.09
CA ILE A 266 -16.67 -41.02 -4.38
C ILE A 266 -16.90 -39.50 -4.33
N MET A 267 -17.51 -38.97 -3.26
CA MET A 267 -17.74 -37.52 -3.16
C MET A 267 -16.48 -36.70 -2.87
N LYS A 268 -15.46 -37.25 -2.19
CA LYS A 268 -14.12 -36.63 -2.10
C LYS A 268 -13.50 -36.48 -3.50
N GLU A 269 -13.51 -37.55 -4.30
CA GLU A 269 -12.99 -37.57 -5.67
C GLU A 269 -13.72 -36.55 -6.57
N VAL A 270 -15.06 -36.57 -6.54
CA VAL A 270 -15.91 -35.64 -7.31
C VAL A 270 -15.63 -34.18 -6.95
N ASN A 271 -15.52 -33.86 -5.66
CA ASN A 271 -15.24 -32.50 -5.20
C ASN A 271 -13.83 -32.04 -5.64
N GLN A 272 -12.83 -32.91 -5.57
CA GLN A 272 -11.47 -32.60 -6.03
C GLN A 272 -11.44 -32.28 -7.54
N ARG A 273 -12.10 -33.10 -8.37
CA ARG A 273 -12.23 -32.86 -9.83
C ARG A 273 -13.04 -31.59 -10.14
N MET A 274 -14.07 -31.27 -9.34
CA MET A 274 -14.84 -30.03 -9.47
C MET A 274 -14.03 -28.77 -9.12
N ASN A 275 -13.11 -28.85 -8.16
CA ASN A 275 -12.21 -27.75 -7.82
C ASN A 275 -11.21 -27.47 -8.95
N ASP A 276 -10.61 -28.51 -9.55
CA ASP A 276 -9.71 -28.36 -10.71
C ASP A 276 -10.41 -27.72 -11.92
N ASP A 277 -11.64 -28.13 -12.25
CA ASP A 277 -12.41 -27.54 -13.35
C ASP A 277 -12.89 -26.10 -13.04
N SER A 278 -13.09 -25.77 -11.76
CA SER A 278 -13.45 -24.40 -11.31
C SER A 278 -12.25 -23.46 -11.39
N ASN A 279 -11.08 -23.90 -10.92
CA ASN A 279 -9.79 -23.19 -11.08
C ASN A 279 -9.48 -22.93 -12.56
N LYS A 280 -9.76 -23.91 -13.43
CA LYS A 280 -9.67 -23.81 -14.90
C LYS A 280 -10.70 -22.83 -15.48
N ARG A 281 -11.90 -22.69 -14.90
CA ARG A 281 -12.89 -21.66 -15.32
C ARG A 281 -12.40 -20.26 -14.97
N MET A 282 -11.85 -20.05 -13.78
CA MET A 282 -11.24 -18.76 -13.37
C MET A 282 -10.03 -18.41 -14.24
N LYS A 283 -9.06 -19.33 -14.40
CA LYS A 283 -7.88 -19.12 -15.27
C LYS A 283 -8.25 -18.90 -16.75
N ARG A 284 -9.36 -19.48 -17.23
CA ARG A 284 -9.91 -19.19 -18.57
C ARG A 284 -10.67 -17.87 -18.65
N LEU A 285 -11.31 -17.41 -17.58
CA LEU A 285 -11.94 -16.09 -17.54
C LEU A 285 -10.87 -15.00 -17.69
N ALA A 286 -9.82 -15.04 -16.86
CA ALA A 286 -8.65 -14.18 -16.97
C ALA A 286 -8.02 -14.22 -18.38
N LYS A 287 -7.78 -15.41 -18.93
CA LYS A 287 -7.20 -15.54 -20.29
C LYS A 287 -8.15 -15.08 -21.42
N SER A 288 -9.46 -15.06 -21.19
CA SER A 288 -10.45 -14.53 -22.15
C SER A 288 -10.51 -13.01 -22.10
N ILE A 289 -10.45 -12.42 -20.90
CA ILE A 289 -10.35 -10.97 -20.69
C ILE A 289 -9.12 -10.42 -21.42
N ASN A 290 -7.98 -11.11 -21.32
CA ASN A 290 -6.74 -10.74 -22.04
C ASN A 290 -6.83 -10.89 -23.57
N GLN A 291 -7.72 -11.73 -24.13
CA GLN A 291 -7.90 -11.87 -25.59
C GLN A 291 -8.98 -10.95 -26.16
N ILE A 292 -9.96 -10.50 -25.37
CA ILE A 292 -11.00 -9.57 -25.83
C ILE A 292 -10.42 -8.15 -26.02
N ARG A 293 -9.33 -7.82 -25.32
CA ARG A 293 -8.53 -6.60 -25.56
C ARG A 293 -7.64 -6.67 -26.83
N SER A 294 -7.66 -7.75 -27.61
CA SER A 294 -6.84 -7.90 -28.83
C SER A 294 -7.68 -8.20 -30.07
N ILE A 295 -8.52 -7.25 -30.49
CA ILE A 295 -9.17 -7.24 -31.83
C ILE A 295 -8.60 -6.06 -32.63
N ASN A 296 -7.40 -6.23 -33.17
CA ASN A 296 -6.88 -5.35 -34.23
C ASN A 296 -7.45 -5.80 -35.59
N PRO A 297 -7.71 -4.87 -36.52
CA PRO A 297 -7.89 -5.21 -37.93
C PRO A 297 -6.59 -5.82 -38.49
N ARG A 298 -6.70 -6.66 -39.52
CA ARG A 298 -5.54 -7.27 -40.17
C ARG A 298 -4.75 -6.24 -40.97
N SER A 299 -3.58 -5.85 -40.49
CA SER A 299 -2.48 -5.36 -41.33
C SER A 299 -1.47 -6.49 -41.57
N PHE A 300 -0.93 -6.57 -42.78
CA PHE A 300 0.20 -7.44 -43.10
C PHE A 300 1.50 -6.63 -42.98
N ALA A 301 2.25 -6.85 -41.89
CA ALA A 301 3.62 -6.40 -41.75
C ALA A 301 4.40 -7.41 -40.90
N THR A 302 5.49 -7.94 -41.43
CA THR A 302 6.29 -8.98 -40.76
C THR A 302 7.32 -8.31 -39.85
N ILE A 303 7.07 -8.26 -38.54
CA ILE A 303 8.09 -7.88 -37.56
C ILE A 303 8.84 -9.14 -37.13
N THR A 304 10.16 -9.14 -37.33
CA THR A 304 11.06 -10.25 -36.99
C THR A 304 11.42 -10.25 -35.50
N ASN A 305 11.65 -11.47 -34.98
CA ASN A 305 12.24 -11.80 -33.67
C ASN A 305 12.53 -10.63 -32.70
N GLN A 306 11.55 -10.27 -31.89
CA GLN A 306 11.82 -10.06 -30.47
C GLN A 306 11.49 -11.36 -29.74
N SER A 307 12.44 -11.85 -28.95
CA SER A 307 12.21 -12.96 -28.04
C SER A 307 11.10 -12.60 -27.05
N LYS A 308 10.32 -13.60 -26.62
CA LYS A 308 9.50 -13.42 -25.42
C LYS A 308 10.47 -13.05 -24.28
N PRO A 309 10.20 -11.99 -23.48
CA PRO A 309 11.01 -11.75 -22.29
C PRO A 309 10.99 -13.00 -21.42
N SER A 310 12.16 -13.37 -20.91
CA SER A 310 12.27 -14.38 -19.85
C SER A 310 11.42 -13.93 -18.66
N ILE A 311 10.82 -14.88 -17.95
CA ILE A 311 10.19 -14.56 -16.66
C ILE A 311 11.32 -14.07 -15.75
N PRO A 312 11.31 -12.83 -15.25
CA PRO A 312 12.39 -12.34 -14.41
C PRO A 312 12.46 -13.18 -13.14
N GLU A 313 13.68 -13.46 -12.68
CA GLU A 313 13.89 -14.24 -11.46
C GLU A 313 13.18 -13.58 -10.27
N PRO A 314 12.55 -14.38 -9.38
CA PRO A 314 11.89 -13.84 -8.20
C PRO A 314 12.91 -13.15 -7.30
N LYS A 315 12.47 -12.09 -6.60
CA LYS A 315 13.20 -11.58 -5.43
C LYS A 315 13.19 -12.67 -4.36
N ASP A 316 14.22 -12.70 -3.49
CA ASP A 316 14.07 -13.45 -2.25
C ASP A 316 12.90 -12.85 -1.46
N CYS A 317 11.92 -13.70 -1.16
CA CYS A 317 10.69 -13.33 -0.46
C CYS A 317 10.69 -13.86 0.99
N SER A 318 11.79 -14.43 1.48
CA SER A 318 11.92 -15.03 2.82
C SER A 318 11.57 -14.06 3.95
N LYS A 319 12.14 -12.85 3.93
CA LYS A 319 11.87 -11.75 4.88
C LYS A 319 10.61 -10.92 4.56
N ILE A 320 9.81 -11.31 3.55
CA ILE A 320 8.64 -10.56 3.05
C ILE A 320 7.35 -11.37 3.18
N THR A 321 7.43 -12.70 3.09
CA THR A 321 6.26 -13.59 3.16
C THR A 321 5.85 -13.80 4.62
N PRO A 322 4.63 -13.43 5.04
CA PRO A 322 4.16 -13.67 6.41
C PRO A 322 4.12 -15.17 6.72
N ASN A 323 4.38 -15.53 7.98
CA ASN A 323 4.21 -16.91 8.45
C ASN A 323 2.72 -17.21 8.67
N TYR A 324 1.97 -17.34 7.58
CA TYR A 324 0.52 -17.54 7.58
C TYR A 324 0.07 -18.73 8.44
N ALA A 325 0.86 -19.80 8.51
CA ALA A 325 0.57 -20.95 9.36
C ALA A 325 0.51 -20.54 10.85
N LYS A 326 1.54 -19.84 11.34
CA LYS A 326 1.59 -19.32 12.70
C LYS A 326 0.52 -18.24 12.95
N LEU A 327 0.25 -17.37 11.98
CA LEU A 327 -0.77 -16.32 12.11
C LEU A 327 -2.18 -16.92 12.22
N VAL A 328 -2.50 -17.96 11.43
CA VAL A 328 -3.77 -18.70 11.55
C VAL A 328 -3.84 -19.50 12.84
N GLU A 329 -2.73 -20.08 13.31
CA GLU A 329 -2.65 -20.73 14.63
C GLU A 329 -2.97 -19.75 15.77
N ASN A 330 -2.26 -18.62 15.83
CA ASN A 330 -2.49 -17.53 16.80
C ASN A 330 -3.95 -17.05 16.78
N LEU A 331 -4.50 -16.78 15.60
CA LEU A 331 -5.90 -16.38 15.44
C LEU A 331 -6.88 -17.47 15.92
N SER A 332 -6.54 -18.76 15.75
CA SER A 332 -7.36 -19.86 16.24
C SER A 332 -7.38 -19.96 17.76
N ILE A 333 -6.28 -19.59 18.44
CA ILE A 333 -6.20 -19.50 19.90
C ILE A 333 -7.12 -18.36 20.38
N ILE A 334 -6.98 -17.17 19.80
CA ILE A 334 -7.79 -15.99 20.18
C ILE A 334 -9.28 -16.24 19.93
N ARG A 335 -9.66 -16.84 18.81
CA ARG A 335 -11.06 -17.22 18.57
C ARG A 335 -11.58 -18.17 19.65
N LYS A 336 -10.88 -19.27 19.91
CA LYS A 336 -11.31 -20.27 20.92
C LYS A 336 -11.41 -19.70 22.34
N ARG A 337 -10.60 -18.70 22.68
CA ARG A 337 -10.56 -18.10 24.04
C ARG A 337 -11.52 -16.93 24.23
N ILE A 338 -11.67 -16.05 23.23
CA ILE A 338 -12.34 -14.74 23.40
C ILE A 338 -13.62 -14.61 22.56
N PHE A 339 -13.61 -15.07 21.31
CA PHE A 339 -14.66 -14.71 20.32
C PHE A 339 -15.61 -15.87 19.94
N GLY A 340 -15.24 -17.12 20.19
CA GLY A 340 -15.97 -18.29 19.71
C GLY A 340 -16.18 -18.27 18.20
N ASP A 341 -17.44 -18.38 17.78
CA ASP A 341 -17.89 -18.32 16.38
C ASP A 341 -18.16 -16.90 15.86
N GLN A 342 -17.86 -15.84 16.63
CA GLN A 342 -18.12 -14.46 16.19
C GLN A 342 -17.33 -14.13 14.89
N PRO A 343 -18.01 -13.61 13.83
CA PRO A 343 -17.34 -13.19 12.61
C PRO A 343 -16.44 -11.95 12.82
N LEU A 344 -15.16 -12.08 12.48
CA LEU A 344 -14.16 -11.02 12.61
C LEU A 344 -13.90 -10.30 11.28
N THR A 345 -13.61 -9.00 11.34
CA THR A 345 -13.18 -8.19 10.18
C THR A 345 -11.75 -8.58 9.74
N LEU A 346 -11.31 -8.14 8.56
CA LEU A 346 -9.94 -8.40 8.10
C LEU A 346 -8.90 -7.79 9.07
N SER A 347 -9.14 -6.56 9.50
CA SER A 347 -8.28 -5.80 10.40
C SER A 347 -8.12 -6.49 11.75
N GLU A 348 -9.21 -6.99 12.33
CA GLU A 348 -9.22 -7.80 13.54
C GLU A 348 -8.43 -9.10 13.36
N LYS A 349 -8.69 -9.84 12.27
CA LYS A 349 -8.02 -11.10 11.98
C LYS A 349 -6.51 -10.94 11.87
N ILE A 350 -6.02 -9.85 11.27
CA ILE A 350 -4.59 -9.55 11.18
C ILE A 350 -4.05 -9.09 12.53
N LEU A 351 -4.64 -8.08 13.19
CA LEU A 351 -4.15 -7.57 14.48
C LEU A 351 -4.08 -8.68 15.55
N TYR A 352 -5.11 -9.51 15.67
CA TYR A 352 -5.18 -10.55 16.70
C TYR A 352 -4.26 -11.74 16.39
N ALA A 353 -3.92 -11.99 15.12
CA ALA A 353 -2.89 -12.95 14.76
C ALA A 353 -1.47 -12.50 15.16
N HIS A 354 -1.24 -11.18 15.27
CA HIS A 354 0.04 -10.56 15.64
C HIS A 354 0.14 -10.17 17.13
N LEU A 355 -0.77 -10.63 17.98
CA LEU A 355 -0.64 -10.47 19.43
C LEU A 355 0.65 -11.15 19.92
N TRP A 356 1.39 -10.43 20.76
CA TRP A 356 2.67 -10.86 21.32
C TRP A 356 2.53 -12.14 22.14
N ASP A 357 1.49 -12.19 22.97
CA ASP A 357 1.03 -13.40 23.65
C ASP A 357 -0.50 -13.57 23.46
N PRO A 358 -0.95 -14.49 22.58
CA PRO A 358 -2.37 -14.79 22.40
C PRO A 358 -2.98 -15.66 23.53
N LYS A 359 -2.19 -16.09 24.51
CA LYS A 359 -2.62 -16.89 25.67
C LYS A 359 -2.78 -16.05 26.94
N GLY A 360 -2.03 -14.96 27.09
CA GLY A 360 -2.05 -14.05 28.25
C GLY A 360 -3.03 -12.87 28.17
N ILE A 361 -3.87 -12.78 27.13
CA ILE A 361 -4.90 -11.74 26.99
C ILE A 361 -6.30 -12.34 27.10
N ASP A 362 -7.14 -11.84 28.01
CA ASP A 362 -8.43 -12.48 28.34
C ASP A 362 -9.66 -11.81 27.72
N SER A 363 -9.57 -10.53 27.35
CA SER A 363 -10.62 -9.82 26.62
C SER A 363 -10.03 -8.74 25.70
N ILE A 364 -10.79 -8.35 24.68
CA ILE A 364 -10.43 -7.27 23.76
C ILE A 364 -11.66 -6.38 23.53
N VAL A 365 -11.60 -5.15 24.04
CA VAL A 365 -12.66 -4.14 23.88
C VAL A 365 -12.16 -3.00 23.00
N LYS A 366 -12.85 -2.75 21.88
CA LYS A 366 -12.48 -1.72 20.90
C LYS A 366 -12.64 -0.32 21.48
N GLY A 367 -11.60 0.49 21.38
CA GLY A 367 -11.55 1.82 21.97
C GLY A 367 -11.11 1.85 23.44
N GLU A 368 -10.70 0.70 24.00
CA GLU A 368 -10.31 0.57 25.41
C GLU A 368 -9.01 -0.22 25.57
N THR A 369 -8.98 -1.52 25.26
CA THR A 369 -7.84 -2.43 25.49
C THR A 369 -6.59 -2.01 24.70
N TYR A 370 -5.41 -2.05 25.33
CA TYR A 370 -4.13 -1.97 24.61
C TYR A 370 -3.68 -3.34 24.14
N LEU A 371 -3.57 -3.53 22.83
CA LEU A 371 -3.02 -4.73 22.20
C LEU A 371 -1.50 -4.66 22.25
N LYS A 372 -0.86 -5.62 22.93
CA LYS A 372 0.59 -5.84 22.87
C LYS A 372 0.89 -6.67 21.62
N LEU A 373 1.46 -6.04 20.58
CA LEU A 373 1.61 -6.59 19.23
C LEU A 373 3.08 -6.86 18.88
N LYS A 374 3.29 -7.74 17.90
CA LYS A 374 4.60 -8.00 17.26
C LYS A 374 4.54 -7.71 15.76
N PRO A 375 5.02 -6.54 15.30
CA PRO A 375 5.16 -6.24 13.87
C PRO A 375 6.14 -7.20 13.17
N ASP A 376 5.87 -7.56 11.91
CA ASP A 376 6.77 -8.33 11.07
C ASP A 376 8.01 -7.52 10.64
N ARG A 377 7.85 -6.21 10.44
CA ARG A 377 8.91 -5.33 9.96
C ARG A 377 8.74 -3.85 10.32
N VAL A 378 9.83 -3.11 10.18
CA VAL A 378 9.92 -1.63 10.32
C VAL A 378 10.35 -1.00 8.99
N ALA A 379 9.88 0.21 8.70
CA ALA A 379 10.39 1.06 7.62
C ALA A 379 10.49 2.53 8.06
N MET A 380 11.62 3.19 7.81
CA MET A 380 11.90 4.55 8.30
C MET A 380 12.41 5.47 7.18
N GLN A 381 12.04 6.75 7.19
CA GLN A 381 12.54 7.76 6.23
C GLN A 381 13.64 8.63 6.85
N ASP A 382 14.53 9.20 6.03
CA ASP A 382 15.74 9.92 6.45
C ASP A 382 15.52 11.10 7.42
N ALA A 383 14.38 11.79 7.36
CA ALA A 383 14.04 12.88 8.29
C ALA A 383 13.54 12.41 9.67
N SER A 384 13.29 11.12 9.88
CA SER A 384 12.85 10.53 11.16
C SER A 384 13.80 9.44 11.68
N SER A 385 14.39 8.66 10.77
CA SER A 385 15.36 7.61 11.10
C SER A 385 16.60 8.15 11.83
N GLN A 386 16.97 9.41 11.59
CA GLN A 386 18.00 10.11 12.39
C GLN A 386 17.78 9.92 13.89
N THR A 387 16.58 10.26 14.37
CA THR A 387 16.23 10.20 15.80
C THR A 387 15.88 8.79 16.24
N ALA A 388 15.22 7.98 15.39
CA ALA A 388 14.96 6.57 15.72
C ALA A 388 16.26 5.76 15.92
N ILE A 389 17.31 6.02 15.12
CA ILE A 389 18.63 5.38 15.28
C ILE A 389 19.35 5.89 16.54
N LEU A 390 19.34 7.20 16.82
CA LEU A 390 19.91 7.75 18.06
C LEU A 390 19.23 7.17 19.31
N GLN A 391 17.92 6.92 19.25
CA GLN A 391 17.17 6.23 20.30
C GLN A 391 17.50 4.72 20.36
N PHE A 392 17.68 4.04 19.23
CA PHE A 392 18.12 2.63 19.18
C PHE A 392 19.54 2.43 19.75
N MET A 393 20.44 3.41 19.57
CA MET A 393 21.76 3.42 20.19
C MET A 393 21.68 3.42 21.73
N LEU A 394 20.67 4.05 22.33
CA LEU A 394 20.43 4.01 23.79
C LEU A 394 19.88 2.66 24.27
N ALA A 395 19.19 1.90 23.42
CA ALA A 395 18.78 0.52 23.72
C ALA A 395 19.96 -0.48 23.73
N LYS A 396 21.15 -0.06 23.24
CA LYS A 396 22.42 -0.82 23.26
C LYS A 396 22.41 -2.20 22.56
N MET A 397 21.42 -2.48 21.73
CA MET A 397 21.33 -3.76 21.03
C MET A 397 22.28 -3.83 19.82
N PRO A 398 22.84 -5.02 19.50
CA PRO A 398 23.86 -5.16 18.45
C PRO A 398 23.30 -5.16 17.03
N VAL A 399 22.02 -5.52 16.86
CA VAL A 399 21.32 -5.68 15.57
C VAL A 399 19.82 -5.45 15.79
N THR A 400 19.11 -5.02 14.75
CA THR A 400 17.63 -4.93 14.78
C THR A 400 16.99 -6.33 14.81
N ALA A 401 15.96 -6.50 15.65
CA ALA A 401 15.31 -7.80 15.87
C ALA A 401 14.25 -8.20 14.82
N VAL A 402 13.82 -7.25 13.99
CA VAL A 402 12.91 -7.46 12.85
C VAL A 402 13.50 -6.82 11.60
N PRO A 403 13.20 -7.32 10.39
CA PRO A 403 13.58 -6.67 9.13
C PRO A 403 13.26 -5.18 9.16
N THR A 404 14.28 -4.35 8.96
CA THR A 404 14.20 -2.89 9.09
C THR A 404 14.82 -2.26 7.86
N SER A 405 14.18 -1.23 7.30
CA SER A 405 14.72 -0.47 6.16
C SER A 405 14.71 1.05 6.40
N ILE A 406 15.74 1.75 5.88
CA ILE A 406 15.85 3.21 5.86
C ILE A 406 15.78 3.70 4.40
N HIS A 407 15.05 4.79 4.16
CA HIS A 407 14.79 5.37 2.84
C HIS A 407 15.19 6.85 2.82
N CYS A 408 16.02 7.25 1.86
CA CYS A 408 16.50 8.64 1.74
C CYS A 408 15.70 9.44 0.70
N ASP A 409 14.58 10.03 1.14
CA ASP A 409 13.58 10.67 0.29
C ASP A 409 13.06 12.03 0.79
N HIS A 410 13.30 12.43 2.06
CA HIS A 410 12.87 13.72 2.60
C HIS A 410 13.96 14.81 2.60
N LEU A 411 15.22 14.48 2.30
CA LEU A 411 16.34 15.44 2.32
C LEU A 411 16.82 15.88 0.92
N ILE A 412 15.95 15.80 -0.10
CA ILE A 412 16.22 16.22 -1.48
C ILE A 412 15.28 17.38 -1.84
N GLU A 413 15.84 18.59 -1.97
CA GLU A 413 15.12 19.81 -2.36
C GLU A 413 14.94 19.89 -3.88
N ALA A 414 13.70 20.03 -4.35
CA ALA A 414 13.39 20.22 -5.76
C ALA A 414 13.71 21.65 -6.22
N TYR A 415 14.46 21.78 -7.32
CA TYR A 415 14.81 23.09 -7.90
C TYR A 415 15.06 23.00 -9.41
N GLU A 416 16.21 22.48 -9.86
CA GLU A 416 16.61 22.47 -11.28
C GLU A 416 16.27 21.17 -12.02
N GLY A 417 15.83 20.13 -11.32
CA GLY A 417 15.46 18.82 -11.88
C GLY A 417 16.33 17.67 -11.35
N GLY A 418 15.80 16.45 -11.44
CA GLY A 418 16.18 15.32 -10.59
C GLY A 418 17.69 15.04 -10.45
N ASP A 419 18.44 14.96 -11.55
CA ASP A 419 19.88 14.65 -11.51
C ASP A 419 20.77 15.77 -10.91
N LYS A 420 20.28 17.01 -10.85
CA LYS A 420 20.97 18.15 -10.23
C LYS A 420 20.60 18.26 -8.75
N ASP A 421 19.30 18.18 -8.48
CA ASP A 421 18.70 18.25 -7.15
C ASP A 421 19.25 17.12 -6.26
N LEU A 422 19.36 15.90 -6.80
CA LEU A 422 19.99 14.75 -6.14
C LEU A 422 21.46 15.01 -5.80
N LYS A 423 22.28 15.49 -6.75
CA LYS A 423 23.71 15.77 -6.51
C LYS A 423 23.91 16.89 -5.47
N THR A 424 22.99 17.84 -5.43
CA THR A 424 23.01 18.89 -4.40
C THR A 424 22.69 18.29 -3.02
N ALA A 425 21.69 17.41 -2.92
CA ALA A 425 21.38 16.70 -1.68
C ALA A 425 22.51 15.78 -1.21
N GLU A 426 23.15 15.02 -2.12
CA GLU A 426 24.31 14.17 -1.83
C GLU A 426 25.50 14.93 -1.21
N ILE A 427 25.58 16.24 -1.45
CA ILE A 427 26.57 17.15 -0.82
C ILE A 427 26.02 17.77 0.47
N THR A 428 24.84 18.41 0.42
CA THR A 428 24.30 19.21 1.55
C THR A 428 23.76 18.40 2.72
N SER A 429 23.42 17.12 2.48
CA SER A 429 22.98 16.16 3.49
C SER A 429 23.93 14.97 3.64
N LYS A 430 25.15 15.03 3.07
CA LYS A 430 26.18 13.98 3.15
C LYS A 430 26.34 13.42 4.56
N GLU A 431 26.49 14.28 5.55
CA GLU A 431 26.68 13.93 6.96
C GLU A 431 25.56 13.04 7.50
N ILE A 432 24.31 13.34 7.17
CA ILE A 432 23.14 12.54 7.58
C ILE A 432 23.14 11.20 6.83
N PHE A 433 23.46 11.19 5.53
CA PHE A 433 23.51 9.97 4.75
C PHE A 433 24.66 9.03 5.19
N ASP A 434 25.82 9.58 5.56
CA ASP A 434 26.95 8.83 6.13
C ASP A 434 26.59 8.25 7.52
N PHE A 435 25.95 9.04 8.39
CA PHE A 435 25.43 8.60 9.69
C PHE A 435 24.44 7.44 9.52
N LEU A 436 23.40 7.62 8.69
CA LEU A 436 22.38 6.60 8.48
C LEU A 436 22.94 5.35 7.79
N LYS A 437 23.89 5.48 6.85
CA LYS A 437 24.56 4.34 6.20
C LYS A 437 25.40 3.54 7.18
N SER A 438 26.26 4.21 7.95
CA SER A 438 27.16 3.54 8.92
C SER A 438 26.39 2.90 10.08
N ALA A 439 25.31 3.53 10.55
CA ALA A 439 24.38 2.91 11.49
C ALA A 439 23.65 1.70 10.88
N SER A 440 23.25 1.77 9.60
CA SER A 440 22.60 0.65 8.92
C SER A 440 23.52 -0.56 8.77
N ASP A 441 24.77 -0.32 8.37
CA ASP A 441 25.81 -1.36 8.27
C ASP A 441 26.12 -1.99 9.64
N LYS A 442 26.06 -1.20 10.72
CA LYS A 442 26.22 -1.72 12.08
C LYS A 442 25.05 -2.61 12.51
N TYR A 443 23.82 -2.10 12.38
CA TYR A 443 22.61 -2.70 12.98
C TYR A 443 21.80 -3.62 12.06
N GLY A 444 22.28 -3.93 10.85
CA GLY A 444 21.65 -4.89 9.95
C GLY A 444 20.47 -4.35 9.15
N ILE A 445 20.45 -3.04 8.87
CA ILE A 445 19.30 -2.34 8.27
C ILE A 445 19.47 -2.21 6.74
N GLU A 446 18.38 -2.39 6.00
CA GLU A 446 18.32 -2.24 4.54
C GLU A 446 18.33 -0.75 4.15
N PHE A 447 19.47 -0.21 3.71
CA PHE A 447 19.64 1.21 3.38
C PHE A 447 19.39 1.54 1.89
N TRP A 448 18.27 2.22 1.62
CA TRP A 448 17.90 2.75 0.30
C TRP A 448 18.46 4.16 0.12
N LYS A 449 19.47 4.27 -0.75
CA LYS A 449 20.26 5.50 -0.99
C LYS A 449 19.42 6.67 -1.54
N PRO A 450 19.89 7.92 -1.41
CA PRO A 450 19.23 9.09 -1.98
C PRO A 450 18.82 8.91 -3.45
N GLY A 451 17.57 9.27 -3.77
CA GLY A 451 17.02 9.17 -5.12
C GLY A 451 16.62 7.77 -5.59
N SER A 452 16.70 6.75 -4.72
CA SER A 452 16.17 5.41 -5.00
C SER A 452 14.64 5.38 -5.12
N GLY A 453 13.93 6.11 -4.25
CA GLY A 453 12.49 6.26 -4.26
C GLY A 453 11.91 6.70 -2.93
N ILE A 454 10.64 7.08 -2.96
CA ILE A 454 9.85 7.45 -1.79
C ILE A 454 9.48 6.19 -1.01
N ILE A 455 9.65 6.24 0.32
CA ILE A 455 9.47 5.11 1.25
C ILE A 455 8.24 4.26 0.94
N HIS A 456 7.08 4.87 0.73
CA HIS A 456 5.81 4.15 0.55
C HIS A 456 5.69 3.44 -0.79
N GLN A 457 6.32 3.95 -1.84
CA GLN A 457 6.38 3.29 -3.15
C GLN A 457 7.36 2.12 -3.10
N ILE A 458 8.55 2.33 -2.52
CA ILE A 458 9.54 1.27 -2.31
C ILE A 458 8.97 0.16 -1.42
N VAL A 459 8.24 0.51 -0.36
CA VAL A 459 7.50 -0.45 0.48
C VAL A 459 6.46 -1.21 -0.33
N LEU A 460 5.64 -0.56 -1.16
CA LEU A 460 4.66 -1.25 -1.98
C LEU A 460 5.32 -2.22 -2.98
N GLU A 461 6.41 -1.81 -3.64
CA GLU A 461 7.14 -2.56 -4.68
C GLU A 461 8.01 -3.72 -4.15
N ASN A 462 8.38 -3.68 -2.86
CA ASN A 462 9.33 -4.63 -2.27
C ASN A 462 8.78 -5.34 -1.03
N TYR A 463 8.22 -4.61 -0.06
CA TYR A 463 8.11 -5.07 1.33
C TYR A 463 6.69 -5.34 1.82
N ALA A 464 5.68 -4.71 1.23
CA ALA A 464 4.28 -4.95 1.59
C ALA A 464 3.81 -6.33 1.12
N ALA A 465 3.06 -7.03 1.96
CA ALA A 465 2.49 -8.35 1.71
C ALA A 465 1.09 -8.50 2.37
N PRO A 466 0.15 -9.23 1.74
CA PRO A 466 -1.18 -9.45 2.30
C PRO A 466 -1.11 -10.09 3.70
N GLY A 467 -1.85 -9.55 4.67
CA GLY A 467 -1.98 -10.15 6.00
C GLY A 467 -0.77 -9.96 6.94
N ALA A 468 0.24 -9.21 6.53
CA ALA A 468 1.37 -8.77 7.36
C ALA A 468 0.98 -7.61 8.30
N LEU A 469 1.72 -7.43 9.39
CA LEU A 469 1.71 -6.23 10.23
C LEU A 469 3.04 -5.48 10.09
N MET A 470 3.01 -4.20 9.70
CA MET A 470 4.20 -3.34 9.72
C MET A 470 3.94 -2.00 10.39
N ILE A 471 5.01 -1.42 10.94
CA ILE A 471 5.02 -0.04 11.43
C ILE A 471 6.06 0.78 10.66
N GLY A 472 5.84 2.08 10.56
CA GLY A 472 6.81 2.98 9.94
C GLY A 472 6.77 4.41 10.47
N THR A 473 7.92 5.08 10.44
CA THR A 473 8.11 6.41 11.07
C THR A 473 7.60 7.56 10.19
N ASP A 474 6.47 7.34 9.51
CA ASP A 474 5.79 8.34 8.71
C ASP A 474 4.25 8.17 8.77
N SER A 475 3.50 9.26 8.54
CA SER A 475 2.03 9.22 8.59
C SER A 475 1.39 8.43 7.44
N HIS A 476 2.04 8.31 6.28
CA HIS A 476 1.47 7.73 5.06
C HIS A 476 1.80 6.25 4.83
N THR A 477 2.42 5.59 5.82
CA THR A 477 2.64 4.13 5.87
C THR A 477 1.39 3.27 5.58
N PRO A 478 0.15 3.69 5.90
CA PRO A 478 -1.08 3.03 5.44
C PRO A 478 -1.18 2.74 3.93
N ASN A 479 -0.39 3.39 3.07
CA ASN A 479 -0.26 3.07 1.64
C ASN A 479 -0.14 1.55 1.34
N ALA A 480 0.60 0.81 2.18
CA ALA A 480 0.78 -0.64 2.02
C ALA A 480 -0.49 -1.47 2.25
N GLY A 481 -1.54 -0.90 2.85
CA GLY A 481 -2.87 -1.51 2.96
C GLY A 481 -3.58 -1.71 1.61
N GLY A 482 -3.13 -1.02 0.55
CA GLY A 482 -3.50 -1.30 -0.83
C GLY A 482 -2.98 -2.65 -1.37
N LEU A 483 -2.07 -3.30 -0.63
CA LEU A 483 -1.60 -4.67 -0.86
C LEU A 483 -1.96 -5.61 0.32
N GLY A 484 -2.93 -5.20 1.15
CA GLY A 484 -3.49 -6.02 2.23
C GLY A 484 -2.64 -6.10 3.52
N THR A 485 -1.61 -5.26 3.66
CA THR A 485 -0.82 -5.14 4.89
C THR A 485 -1.51 -4.22 5.90
N ILE A 486 -1.59 -4.60 7.19
CA ILE A 486 -1.89 -3.62 8.24
C ILE A 486 -0.63 -2.81 8.49
N ALA A 487 -0.61 -1.58 7.98
CA ALA A 487 0.59 -0.74 7.94
C ALA A 487 0.32 0.58 8.69
N ILE A 488 0.93 0.77 9.85
CA ILE A 488 0.56 1.85 10.78
C ILE A 488 1.70 2.87 10.92
N GLY A 489 1.36 4.15 10.82
CA GLY A 489 2.28 5.27 11.08
C GLY A 489 2.52 5.48 12.58
N VAL A 490 3.78 5.62 12.97
CA VAL A 490 4.23 5.63 14.39
C VAL A 490 5.38 6.62 14.64
N GLY A 491 5.74 6.84 15.91
CA GLY A 491 6.97 7.55 16.27
C GLY A 491 8.25 6.72 16.07
N GLY A 492 9.43 7.35 16.17
CA GLY A 492 10.71 6.63 16.16
C GLY A 492 10.88 5.73 17.38
N ALA A 493 10.43 6.18 18.56
CA ALA A 493 10.40 5.37 19.78
C ALA A 493 9.52 4.10 19.66
N ASP A 494 8.39 4.16 18.94
CA ASP A 494 7.57 2.97 18.65
C ASP A 494 8.28 2.00 17.68
N ALA A 495 8.99 2.55 16.68
CA ALA A 495 9.83 1.74 15.79
C ALA A 495 11.00 1.09 16.56
N VAL A 496 11.53 1.76 17.59
CA VAL A 496 12.54 1.18 18.49
C VAL A 496 11.99 0.00 19.27
N ASP A 497 10.72 -0.03 19.71
CA ASP A 497 10.13 -1.22 20.36
C ASP A 497 10.33 -2.47 19.49
N ALA A 498 9.88 -2.40 18.22
CA ALA A 498 9.94 -3.53 17.30
C ALA A 498 11.39 -3.89 16.92
N MET A 499 12.24 -2.88 16.68
CA MET A 499 13.68 -3.10 16.47
C MET A 499 14.36 -3.73 17.70
N ALA A 500 13.84 -3.51 18.91
CA ALA A 500 14.39 -4.00 20.17
C ALA A 500 13.75 -5.32 20.67
N ASN A 501 12.86 -5.96 19.90
CA ASN A 501 12.10 -7.13 20.32
C ASN A 501 11.22 -6.89 21.58
N VAL A 502 10.65 -5.69 21.70
CA VAL A 502 9.70 -5.30 22.73
C VAL A 502 8.29 -5.30 22.12
N PRO A 503 7.22 -5.72 22.85
CA PRO A 503 5.86 -5.61 22.35
C PRO A 503 5.46 -4.16 22.10
N TRP A 504 5.02 -3.85 20.89
CA TRP A 504 4.49 -2.54 20.52
C TRP A 504 3.03 -2.43 20.96
N GLU A 505 2.66 -1.36 21.67
CA GLU A 505 1.29 -1.17 22.17
C GLU A 505 0.40 -0.35 21.22
N LEU A 506 -0.69 -0.97 20.75
CA LEU A 506 -1.74 -0.31 19.97
C LEU A 506 -3.07 -0.39 20.69
N LYS A 507 -3.69 0.75 21.01
CA LYS A 507 -5.07 0.79 21.51
C LYS A 507 -6.02 0.19 20.47
N ALA A 508 -6.79 -0.84 20.87
CA ALA A 508 -7.60 -1.66 19.98
C ALA A 508 -8.57 -0.79 19.15
N PRO A 509 -8.42 -0.72 17.82
CA PRO A 509 -9.18 0.23 17.01
C PRO A 509 -10.61 -0.26 16.78
N LYS A 510 -11.52 0.71 16.60
CA LYS A 510 -12.85 0.47 16.00
C LYS A 510 -12.71 0.36 14.47
N ILE A 511 -13.67 -0.27 13.78
CA ILE A 511 -13.54 -0.51 12.33
C ILE A 511 -14.65 0.22 11.55
N ILE A 512 -14.26 1.15 10.67
CA ILE A 512 -15.17 1.79 9.70
C ILE A 512 -15.16 0.95 8.43
N GLY A 513 -16.26 0.27 8.14
CA GLY A 513 -16.45 -0.50 6.92
C GLY A 513 -16.85 0.40 5.75
N VAL A 514 -15.97 0.58 4.76
CA VAL A 514 -16.30 1.32 3.54
C VAL A 514 -16.72 0.36 2.44
N LYS A 515 -18.02 0.32 2.15
CA LYS A 515 -18.64 -0.56 1.17
C LYS A 515 -18.59 0.08 -0.22
N LEU A 516 -17.71 -0.42 -1.08
CA LEU A 516 -17.61 0.01 -2.47
C LEU A 516 -18.52 -0.84 -3.37
N ILE A 517 -19.39 -0.19 -4.15
CA ILE A 517 -20.25 -0.83 -5.15
C ILE A 517 -20.08 -0.18 -6.53
N GLY A 518 -20.61 -0.83 -7.57
CA GLY A 518 -20.43 -0.38 -8.96
C GLY A 518 -18.98 -0.55 -9.46
N LYS A 519 -18.58 0.34 -10.36
CA LYS A 519 -17.22 0.52 -10.91
C LYS A 519 -16.95 2.00 -11.16
N LEU A 520 -15.70 2.45 -11.14
CA LEU A 520 -15.36 3.81 -11.56
C LEU A 520 -15.79 4.08 -13.01
N ASN A 521 -16.14 5.33 -13.31
CA ASN A 521 -16.30 5.79 -14.70
C ASN A 521 -14.93 6.13 -15.33
N GLU A 522 -14.91 6.63 -16.56
CA GLU A 522 -13.69 6.80 -17.35
C GLU A 522 -12.81 7.99 -16.88
N TRP A 523 -13.44 9.03 -16.31
CA TRP A 523 -12.74 10.18 -15.73
C TRP A 523 -12.36 9.94 -14.27
N THR A 524 -13.29 9.46 -13.44
CA THR A 524 -13.06 9.25 -12.01
C THR A 524 -11.97 8.21 -11.75
N SER A 525 -11.10 8.50 -10.78
CA SER A 525 -9.94 7.74 -10.39
C SER A 525 -10.06 7.18 -8.95
N PRO A 526 -9.13 6.31 -8.50
CA PRO A 526 -9.07 5.91 -7.10
C PRO A 526 -8.84 7.07 -6.12
N LYS A 527 -8.21 8.16 -6.57
CA LYS A 527 -7.99 9.37 -5.76
C LYS A 527 -9.31 10.01 -5.34
N ASP A 528 -10.29 10.06 -6.24
CA ASP A 528 -11.59 10.68 -5.98
C ASP A 528 -12.39 9.93 -4.91
N VAL A 529 -12.21 8.61 -4.79
CA VAL A 529 -12.86 7.78 -3.75
C VAL A 529 -12.45 8.25 -2.35
N ILE A 530 -11.14 8.51 -2.14
CA ILE A 530 -10.63 8.96 -0.85
C ILE A 530 -10.78 10.47 -0.63
N LEU A 531 -10.73 11.29 -1.69
CA LEU A 531 -11.11 12.71 -1.60
C LEU A 531 -12.58 12.88 -1.15
N HIS A 532 -13.50 12.11 -1.73
CA HIS A 532 -14.92 12.09 -1.37
C HIS A 532 -15.15 11.51 0.05
N LEU A 533 -14.43 10.45 0.43
CA LEU A 533 -14.50 9.90 1.78
C LEU A 533 -13.95 10.87 2.84
N ALA A 534 -12.89 11.63 2.53
CA ALA A 534 -12.39 12.69 3.40
C ALA A 534 -13.45 13.78 3.64
N GLY A 535 -14.20 14.17 2.61
CA GLY A 535 -15.35 15.07 2.75
C GLY A 535 -16.50 14.52 3.60
N LYS A 536 -16.64 13.19 3.73
CA LYS A 536 -17.63 12.55 4.62
C LYS A 536 -17.15 12.41 6.08
N LEU A 537 -15.86 12.12 6.28
CA LEU A 537 -15.30 11.86 7.61
C LEU A 537 -14.75 13.11 8.31
N THR A 538 -14.36 14.15 7.56
CA THR A 538 -13.49 15.26 8.01
C THR A 538 -12.10 14.78 8.47
N VAL A 539 -11.18 15.71 8.76
CA VAL A 539 -9.85 15.39 9.32
C VAL A 539 -9.86 14.66 10.67
N ARG A 540 -11.03 14.43 11.30
CA ARG A 540 -11.17 13.75 12.60
C ARG A 540 -11.92 12.41 12.56
N GLY A 541 -12.73 12.11 11.54
CA GLY A 541 -13.69 11.00 11.59
C GLY A 541 -13.10 9.59 11.65
N GLY A 542 -11.86 9.40 11.20
CA GLY A 542 -11.13 8.14 11.33
C GLY A 542 -10.40 7.96 12.67
N THR A 543 -10.39 8.97 13.55
CA THR A 543 -9.59 8.93 14.79
C THR A 543 -9.94 7.72 15.66
N GLY A 544 -8.94 6.92 16.02
CA GLY A 544 -9.14 5.69 16.81
C GLY A 544 -9.75 4.51 16.03
N HIS A 545 -9.94 4.65 14.72
CA HIS A 545 -10.48 3.61 13.85
C HIS A 545 -9.44 3.07 12.86
N ILE A 546 -9.70 1.90 12.28
CA ILE A 546 -9.15 1.46 10.99
C ILE A 546 -10.26 1.54 9.94
N ILE A 547 -9.92 1.95 8.72
CA ILE A 547 -10.84 1.97 7.59
C ILE A 547 -10.66 0.68 6.78
N GLU A 548 -11.67 -0.18 6.77
CA GLU A 548 -11.64 -1.46 6.08
C GLU A 548 -12.57 -1.42 4.87
N TYR A 549 -12.01 -1.61 3.68
CA TYR A 549 -12.78 -1.55 2.45
C TYR A 549 -13.38 -2.92 2.14
N PHE A 550 -14.69 -2.98 1.88
CA PHE A 550 -15.38 -4.21 1.43
C PHE A 550 -16.36 -3.93 0.27
N GLY A 551 -17.04 -4.96 -0.23
CA GLY A 551 -18.03 -4.84 -1.31
C GLY A 551 -17.51 -5.18 -2.71
N THR A 552 -18.41 -5.14 -3.70
CA THR A 552 -18.15 -5.65 -5.07
C THR A 552 -17.28 -4.74 -5.92
N GLY A 553 -17.20 -3.45 -5.61
CA GLY A 553 -16.41 -2.48 -6.37
C GLY A 553 -14.90 -2.70 -6.27
N ILE A 554 -14.44 -3.41 -5.23
CA ILE A 554 -13.02 -3.67 -4.98
C ILE A 554 -12.35 -4.47 -6.10
N GLU A 555 -13.03 -5.48 -6.64
CA GLU A 555 -12.52 -6.29 -7.77
C GLU A 555 -12.50 -5.50 -9.10
N THR A 556 -12.79 -4.19 -9.08
CA THR A 556 -12.65 -3.25 -10.21
C THR A 556 -11.47 -2.29 -10.04
N LEU A 557 -10.81 -2.29 -8.88
CA LEU A 557 -9.69 -1.41 -8.56
C LEU A 557 -8.33 -2.09 -8.79
N SER A 558 -7.33 -1.27 -9.12
CA SER A 558 -5.94 -1.69 -9.23
C SER A 558 -5.25 -1.79 -7.87
N CYS A 559 -4.15 -2.54 -7.79
CA CYS A 559 -3.36 -2.60 -6.55
C CYS A 559 -2.83 -1.23 -6.11
N THR A 560 -2.36 -0.42 -7.06
CA THR A 560 -1.85 0.93 -6.79
C THR A 560 -2.98 1.92 -6.48
N GLY A 561 -4.14 1.78 -7.11
CA GLY A 561 -5.32 2.57 -6.78
C GLY A 561 -5.85 2.31 -5.37
N MET A 562 -5.84 1.04 -4.92
CA MET A 562 -6.12 0.70 -3.52
C MET A 562 -5.05 1.30 -2.58
N ALA A 563 -3.80 1.40 -3.01
CA ALA A 563 -2.74 2.06 -2.23
C ALA A 563 -2.96 3.57 -2.11
N THR A 564 -3.30 4.27 -3.20
CA THR A 564 -3.74 5.69 -3.20
C THR A 564 -4.86 5.93 -2.19
N ILE A 565 -5.86 5.05 -2.15
CA ILE A 565 -7.01 5.15 -1.23
C ILE A 565 -6.55 4.94 0.23
N CYS A 566 -5.69 3.95 0.50
CA CYS A 566 -5.20 3.73 1.85
C CYS A 566 -4.23 4.81 2.34
N ASN A 567 -3.37 5.34 1.46
CA ASN A 567 -2.43 6.44 1.71
C ASN A 567 -3.15 7.61 2.40
N MET A 568 -4.20 8.14 1.75
CA MET A 568 -4.99 9.26 2.28
C MET A 568 -5.98 8.91 3.39
N GLY A 569 -5.97 7.66 3.90
CA GLY A 569 -6.61 7.35 5.19
C GLY A 569 -5.99 8.12 6.36
N ALA A 570 -4.71 8.50 6.25
CA ALA A 570 -4.02 9.31 7.26
C ALA A 570 -4.64 10.71 7.42
N GLU A 571 -5.23 11.27 6.37
CA GLU A 571 -5.79 12.63 6.35
C GLU A 571 -7.10 12.77 7.13
N VAL A 572 -7.82 11.66 7.36
CA VAL A 572 -9.02 11.60 8.21
C VAL A 572 -8.71 11.15 9.65
N GLY A 573 -7.43 11.03 9.99
CA GLY A 573 -6.97 10.58 11.32
C GLY A 573 -7.03 9.07 11.56
N ALA A 574 -7.21 8.25 10.51
CA ALA A 574 -7.29 6.80 10.67
C ALA A 574 -5.97 6.20 11.19
N THR A 575 -6.08 5.14 11.98
CA THR A 575 -4.94 4.36 12.48
C THR A 575 -4.19 3.69 11.33
N THR A 576 -4.97 3.12 10.39
CA THR A 576 -4.56 2.72 9.04
C THR A 576 -5.81 2.44 8.19
N SER A 577 -5.62 2.03 6.94
CA SER A 577 -6.63 1.68 5.96
C SER A 577 -6.23 0.40 5.24
N VAL A 578 -7.16 -0.54 4.98
CA VAL A 578 -6.80 -1.85 4.39
C VAL A 578 -7.85 -2.39 3.40
N PHE A 579 -7.37 -3.07 2.35
CA PHE A 579 -8.20 -3.85 1.42
C PHE A 579 -7.98 -5.38 1.59
N PRO A 580 -9.01 -6.22 1.36
CA PRO A 580 -8.88 -7.68 1.31
C PRO A 580 -8.09 -8.15 0.07
N PHE A 581 -7.50 -9.35 0.14
CA PHE A 581 -6.66 -9.87 -0.94
C PHE A 581 -7.44 -10.09 -2.27
N THR A 582 -7.01 -9.44 -3.36
CA THR A 582 -7.66 -9.48 -4.70
C THR A 582 -6.76 -10.05 -5.79
N SER A 583 -7.33 -10.28 -6.99
CA SER A 583 -6.52 -10.60 -8.18
C SER A 583 -5.61 -9.46 -8.66
N SER A 584 -5.93 -8.21 -8.35
CA SER A 584 -5.08 -7.05 -8.65
C SER A 584 -3.79 -7.10 -7.80
N MET A 585 -3.92 -7.43 -6.52
CA MET A 585 -2.77 -7.66 -5.62
C MET A 585 -1.89 -8.82 -6.09
N TYR A 586 -2.48 -9.95 -6.49
CA TYR A 586 -1.74 -11.07 -7.10
C TYR A 586 -0.95 -10.63 -8.34
N SER A 587 -1.58 -9.84 -9.21
CA SER A 587 -0.98 -9.37 -10.47
C SER A 587 0.19 -8.42 -10.20
N TYR A 588 0.04 -7.51 -9.25
CA TYR A 588 1.07 -6.55 -8.84
C TYR A 588 2.26 -7.24 -8.14
N LEU A 589 2.01 -8.20 -7.23
CA LEU A 589 3.07 -9.05 -6.65
C LEU A 589 3.83 -9.80 -7.75
N SER A 590 3.12 -10.37 -8.73
CA SER A 590 3.75 -11.07 -9.86
C SER A 590 4.63 -10.14 -10.70
N ALA A 591 4.13 -8.95 -11.05
CA ALA A 591 4.87 -7.95 -11.83
C ALA A 591 6.09 -7.37 -11.09
N THR A 592 6.03 -7.26 -9.76
CA THR A 592 7.13 -6.78 -8.91
C THR A 592 8.11 -7.88 -8.47
N ARG A 593 8.14 -9.02 -9.20
CA ARG A 593 9.03 -10.19 -8.97
C ARG A 593 8.78 -10.94 -7.64
N ARG A 594 7.58 -10.86 -7.08
CA ARG A 594 7.19 -11.46 -5.78
C ARG A 594 6.04 -12.47 -5.90
N TYR A 595 5.96 -13.21 -7.01
CA TYR A 595 4.94 -14.24 -7.20
C TYR A 595 4.89 -15.33 -6.09
N PRO A 596 5.99 -15.73 -5.40
CA PRO A 596 5.89 -16.69 -4.30
C PRO A 596 5.02 -16.20 -3.13
N VAL A 597 5.06 -14.88 -2.84
CA VAL A 597 4.18 -14.24 -1.84
C VAL A 597 2.72 -14.37 -2.28
N ALA A 598 2.43 -14.21 -3.57
CA ALA A 598 1.09 -14.28 -4.12
C ALA A 598 0.52 -15.71 -4.14
N GLU A 599 1.35 -16.73 -4.38
CA GLU A 599 0.95 -18.14 -4.31
C GLU A 599 0.70 -18.60 -2.86
N GLN A 600 1.53 -18.16 -1.92
CA GLN A 600 1.30 -18.37 -0.49
C GLN A 600 0.03 -17.65 -0.02
N ALA A 601 -0.14 -16.36 -0.33
CA ALA A 601 -1.36 -15.60 -0.01
C ALA A 601 -2.62 -16.25 -0.58
N THR A 602 -2.56 -16.76 -1.81
CA THR A 602 -3.68 -17.50 -2.43
C THR A 602 -4.06 -18.75 -1.64
N SER A 603 -3.09 -19.44 -1.04
CA SER A 603 -3.31 -20.63 -0.22
C SER A 603 -3.99 -20.32 1.13
N TYR A 604 -3.86 -19.08 1.62
CA TYR A 604 -4.46 -18.58 2.87
C TYR A 604 -5.55 -17.51 2.64
N ALA A 605 -6.17 -17.49 1.45
CA ALA A 605 -7.11 -16.42 1.04
C ALA A 605 -8.37 -16.28 1.94
N SER A 606 -8.69 -17.27 2.78
CA SER A 606 -9.77 -17.20 3.79
C SER A 606 -9.37 -16.45 5.08
N TYR A 607 -8.07 -16.39 5.40
CA TYR A 607 -7.53 -15.53 6.44
C TYR A 607 -7.48 -14.08 5.95
N LEU A 608 -7.11 -13.87 4.68
CA LEU A 608 -6.88 -12.57 4.03
C LEU A 608 -8.14 -11.82 3.56
N LYS A 609 -9.31 -12.15 4.12
CA LYS A 609 -10.58 -11.44 3.93
C LYS A 609 -11.35 -11.39 5.25
N ALA A 610 -12.25 -10.43 5.43
CA ALA A 610 -13.21 -10.45 6.54
C ALA A 610 -14.06 -11.73 6.53
N ASP A 611 -14.55 -12.15 7.69
CA ASP A 611 -15.52 -13.25 7.78
C ASP A 611 -16.88 -12.84 7.18
N SER A 612 -17.71 -13.84 6.87
CA SER A 612 -19.08 -13.58 6.43
C SER A 612 -19.89 -12.98 7.58
N ASN A 613 -20.49 -11.81 7.35
CA ASN A 613 -21.21 -11.01 8.35
C ASN A 613 -20.35 -10.45 9.50
N ALA A 614 -19.07 -10.16 9.24
CA ALA A 614 -18.23 -9.39 10.16
C ALA A 614 -18.86 -8.03 10.53
N HIS A 615 -18.74 -7.63 11.80
CA HIS A 615 -19.38 -6.42 12.33
C HIS A 615 -18.45 -5.19 12.24
N TYR A 616 -18.89 -4.18 11.49
CA TYR A 616 -18.25 -2.87 11.41
C TYR A 616 -18.91 -1.88 12.38
N ASP A 617 -18.11 -1.16 13.16
CA ASP A 617 -18.56 -0.16 14.13
C ASP A 617 -19.26 1.05 13.46
N GLN A 618 -18.94 1.32 12.19
CA GLN A 618 -19.66 2.22 11.30
C GLN A 618 -19.60 1.66 9.86
N ILE A 619 -20.65 1.87 9.06
CA ILE A 619 -20.62 1.55 7.61
C ILE A 619 -20.84 2.83 6.79
N ILE A 620 -20.03 3.01 5.74
CA ILE A 620 -20.19 4.06 4.72
C ILE A 620 -20.26 3.38 3.36
N GLU A 621 -21.31 3.63 2.58
CA GLU A 621 -21.43 3.12 1.20
C GLU A 621 -21.00 4.19 0.19
N ILE A 622 -20.26 3.77 -0.84
CA ILE A 622 -19.86 4.61 -1.97
C ILE A 622 -20.15 3.86 -3.27
N ASN A 623 -21.02 4.42 -4.11
CA ASN A 623 -21.23 3.93 -5.47
C ASN A 623 -20.19 4.53 -6.41
N LEU A 624 -19.20 3.72 -6.81
CA LEU A 624 -18.12 4.13 -7.71
C LEU A 624 -18.63 4.58 -9.08
N SER A 625 -19.84 4.17 -9.49
CA SER A 625 -20.45 4.54 -10.78
C SER A 625 -21.23 5.85 -10.75
N GLU A 626 -21.56 6.37 -9.57
CA GLU A 626 -22.16 7.70 -9.37
C GLU A 626 -21.10 8.76 -8.99
N LEU A 627 -19.92 8.32 -8.54
CA LEU A 627 -18.81 9.18 -8.17
C LEU A 627 -18.19 9.87 -9.41
N GLU A 628 -18.31 11.19 -9.48
CA GLU A 628 -17.55 12.06 -10.40
C GLU A 628 -16.17 12.46 -9.82
N PRO A 629 -15.25 13.07 -10.60
CA PRO A 629 -14.00 13.59 -10.07
C PRO A 629 -14.20 14.65 -8.97
N HIS A 630 -13.28 14.73 -8.02
CA HIS A 630 -13.34 15.63 -6.86
C HIS A 630 -12.04 16.43 -6.70
N ILE A 631 -12.16 17.63 -6.11
CA ILE A 631 -11.05 18.51 -5.76
C ILE A 631 -11.23 18.95 -4.30
N ASN A 632 -10.20 18.80 -3.47
CA ASN A 632 -10.25 19.16 -2.04
C ASN A 632 -9.27 20.29 -1.73
N GLY A 633 -9.74 21.36 -1.06
CA GLY A 633 -8.89 22.48 -0.66
C GLY A 633 -9.61 23.82 -0.54
N PRO A 634 -8.89 24.93 -0.32
CA PRO A 634 -7.44 25.10 -0.53
C PRO A 634 -6.51 24.85 0.67
N PHE A 635 -7.05 24.70 1.89
CA PHE A 635 -6.23 24.70 3.13
C PHE A 635 -6.43 23.50 4.07
N THR A 636 -7.24 22.52 3.66
CA THR A 636 -7.54 21.30 4.42
C THR A 636 -7.92 20.16 3.46
N PRO A 637 -7.54 18.90 3.73
CA PRO A 637 -7.73 17.79 2.79
C PRO A 637 -9.16 17.24 2.75
N ASP A 638 -10.06 17.72 3.60
CA ASP A 638 -11.47 17.32 3.72
C ASP A 638 -12.48 18.31 3.14
N LEU A 639 -12.06 19.51 2.71
CA LEU A 639 -12.95 20.48 2.04
C LEU A 639 -13.22 20.04 0.59
N SER A 640 -14.03 18.99 0.45
CA SER A 640 -14.23 18.25 -0.79
C SER A 640 -15.35 18.82 -1.66
N THR A 641 -15.00 19.14 -2.90
CA THR A 641 -15.93 19.70 -3.90
C THR A 641 -15.92 18.83 -5.15
N PRO A 642 -17.09 18.34 -5.64
CA PRO A 642 -17.17 17.64 -6.92
C PRO A 642 -16.81 18.59 -8.08
N LEU A 643 -16.14 18.06 -9.10
CA LEU A 643 -15.63 18.85 -10.24
C LEU A 643 -16.74 19.66 -10.94
N SER A 644 -17.95 19.09 -11.06
CA SER A 644 -19.14 19.78 -11.61
C SER A 644 -19.50 21.10 -10.91
N LYS A 645 -19.05 21.33 -9.67
CA LYS A 645 -19.37 22.49 -8.83
C LYS A 645 -18.15 23.35 -8.48
N PHE A 646 -16.96 22.94 -8.92
CA PHE A 646 -15.72 23.57 -8.47
C PHE A 646 -15.50 24.95 -9.10
N ALA A 647 -15.96 25.19 -10.34
CA ALA A 647 -15.95 26.51 -10.96
C ALA A 647 -16.79 27.53 -10.16
N ASP A 648 -18.03 27.19 -9.82
CA ASP A 648 -18.92 28.02 -8.98
C ASP A 648 -18.30 28.29 -7.61
N PHE A 649 -17.63 27.30 -7.02
CA PHE A 649 -16.93 27.45 -5.74
C PHE A 649 -15.76 28.45 -5.83
N VAL A 650 -14.95 28.37 -6.88
CA VAL A 650 -13.85 29.33 -7.14
C VAL A 650 -14.39 30.75 -7.32
N THR A 651 -15.41 30.93 -8.17
CA THR A 651 -16.05 32.23 -8.40
C THR A 651 -16.70 32.80 -7.13
N LYS A 652 -17.40 31.97 -6.34
CA LYS A 652 -18.07 32.40 -5.10
C LYS A 652 -17.10 32.89 -4.02
N ASN A 653 -15.88 32.34 -3.98
CA ASN A 653 -14.84 32.81 -3.05
C ASN A 653 -14.00 33.97 -3.60
N GLY A 654 -14.24 34.42 -4.84
CA GLY A 654 -13.52 35.53 -5.47
C GLY A 654 -12.06 35.21 -5.84
N TRP A 655 -11.69 33.93 -5.91
CA TRP A 655 -10.32 33.52 -6.23
C TRP A 655 -9.98 33.68 -7.71
N LYS A 656 -8.71 33.97 -8.00
CA LYS A 656 -8.18 34.04 -9.36
C LYS A 656 -8.23 32.67 -10.03
N ASP A 657 -8.76 32.58 -11.25
CA ASP A 657 -8.68 31.37 -12.09
C ASP A 657 -7.30 31.23 -12.75
N GLU A 658 -6.26 31.19 -11.92
CA GLU A 658 -4.86 31.03 -12.32
C GLU A 658 -4.18 29.97 -11.44
N ILE A 659 -3.72 28.89 -12.07
CA ILE A 659 -2.80 27.93 -11.43
C ILE A 659 -1.38 28.38 -11.82
N LYS A 660 -0.50 28.60 -10.84
CA LYS A 660 0.92 28.90 -11.10
C LYS A 660 1.74 27.65 -11.38
N ALA A 661 1.46 26.55 -10.66
CA ALA A 661 2.12 25.26 -10.84
C ALA A 661 1.17 24.07 -10.64
N GLY A 662 1.30 23.06 -11.52
CA GLY A 662 0.71 21.74 -11.37
C GLY A 662 1.78 20.71 -11.00
N LEU A 663 1.56 19.94 -9.93
CA LEU A 663 2.56 19.00 -9.41
C LEU A 663 1.96 17.59 -9.26
N ILE A 664 2.55 16.61 -9.96
CA ILE A 664 2.06 15.23 -10.00
C ILE A 664 3.08 14.24 -9.44
N GLY A 665 2.58 13.10 -8.96
CA GLY A 665 3.37 12.07 -8.32
C GLY A 665 3.33 12.15 -6.79
N SER A 666 4.51 12.06 -6.16
CA SER A 666 4.68 11.72 -4.74
C SER A 666 4.04 10.38 -4.36
N CYS A 667 4.14 9.95 -3.10
CA CYS A 667 3.69 8.63 -2.65
C CYS A 667 2.22 8.27 -2.95
N THR A 668 1.36 9.26 -3.23
CA THR A 668 -0.09 9.07 -3.39
C THR A 668 -0.52 8.71 -4.81
N ASN A 669 0.12 9.29 -5.85
CA ASN A 669 -0.27 9.15 -7.25
C ASN A 669 0.93 9.14 -8.20
N SER A 670 1.98 8.37 -7.88
CA SER A 670 3.18 8.19 -8.70
C SER A 670 3.36 6.79 -9.30
N SER A 671 2.30 6.00 -9.39
CA SER A 671 2.41 4.67 -9.99
C SER A 671 2.47 4.74 -11.53
N TYR A 672 2.89 3.65 -12.17
CA TYR A 672 2.86 3.53 -13.63
C TYR A 672 1.46 3.78 -14.21
N GLN A 673 0.39 3.44 -13.47
CA GLN A 673 -0.99 3.69 -13.91
C GLN A 673 -1.33 5.18 -13.89
N ASP A 674 -0.93 5.91 -12.84
CA ASP A 674 -1.12 7.37 -12.75
C ASP A 674 -0.38 8.07 -13.89
N MET A 675 0.89 7.73 -14.08
CA MET A 675 1.75 8.31 -15.11
C MET A 675 1.22 8.00 -16.52
N SER A 676 0.77 6.76 -16.77
CA SER A 676 0.13 6.38 -18.04
C SER A 676 -1.13 7.22 -18.33
N ARG A 677 -1.99 7.46 -17.33
CA ARG A 677 -3.18 8.30 -17.48
C ARG A 677 -2.82 9.75 -17.83
N VAL A 678 -1.85 10.34 -17.14
CA VAL A 678 -1.35 11.68 -17.46
C VAL A 678 -0.77 11.74 -18.87
N THR A 679 0.11 10.80 -19.23
CA THR A 679 0.69 10.71 -20.58
C THR A 679 -0.41 10.65 -21.64
N SER A 680 -1.52 9.94 -21.41
CA SER A 680 -2.64 9.87 -22.36
C SER A 680 -3.34 11.22 -22.62
N LEU A 681 -3.37 12.13 -21.66
CA LEU A 681 -3.89 13.49 -21.85
C LEU A 681 -2.84 14.43 -22.42
N VAL A 682 -1.59 14.30 -21.99
CA VAL A 682 -0.47 15.11 -22.51
C VAL A 682 -0.22 14.82 -24.00
N SER A 683 -0.34 13.56 -24.46
CA SER A 683 -0.34 13.23 -25.89
C SER A 683 -1.47 13.94 -26.64
N GLN A 684 -2.71 13.90 -26.13
CA GLN A 684 -3.85 14.57 -26.75
C GLN A 684 -3.67 16.10 -26.81
N ALA A 685 -3.03 16.71 -25.80
CA ALA A 685 -2.69 18.13 -25.81
C ALA A 685 -1.61 18.44 -26.87
N LEU A 686 -0.55 17.64 -26.94
CA LEU A 686 0.53 17.79 -27.94
C LEU A 686 0.04 17.62 -29.38
N ASP A 687 -0.80 16.63 -29.65
CA ASP A 687 -1.45 16.41 -30.97
C ASP A 687 -2.28 17.63 -31.41
N LYS A 688 -2.70 18.45 -30.45
CA LYS A 688 -3.47 19.69 -30.64
C LYS A 688 -2.64 20.98 -30.51
N GLY A 689 -1.33 20.89 -30.28
CA GLY A 689 -0.45 22.04 -30.05
C GLY A 689 -0.79 22.83 -28.78
N ILE A 690 -1.43 22.17 -27.80
CA ILE A 690 -1.81 22.75 -26.51
C ILE A 690 -0.70 22.44 -25.51
N HIS A 691 -0.23 23.48 -24.82
CA HIS A 691 0.79 23.40 -23.78
C HIS A 691 0.24 23.91 -22.44
N PRO A 692 0.77 23.42 -21.29
CA PRO A 692 0.54 24.04 -19.99
C PRO A 692 0.83 25.54 -20.01
N LYS A 693 -0.04 26.32 -19.36
CA LYS A 693 0.19 27.74 -19.06
C LYS A 693 0.94 27.97 -17.74
N SER A 694 1.17 26.88 -17.02
CA SER A 694 1.67 26.82 -15.65
C SER A 694 2.90 25.92 -15.63
N ASP A 695 3.78 26.12 -14.66
CA ASP A 695 4.88 25.18 -14.41
C ASP A 695 4.32 23.77 -14.14
N PHE A 696 4.91 22.73 -14.75
CA PHE A 696 4.45 21.35 -14.61
C PHE A 696 5.56 20.45 -14.08
N TYR A 697 5.35 19.87 -12.89
CA TYR A 697 6.35 19.09 -12.15
C TYR A 697 5.91 17.63 -11.99
N ILE A 698 6.83 16.69 -12.26
CA ILE A 698 6.58 15.25 -12.21
C ILE A 698 7.56 14.58 -11.25
N THR A 699 7.04 13.91 -10.21
CA THR A 699 7.84 13.13 -9.24
C THR A 699 7.55 11.63 -9.40
N PRO A 700 8.45 10.84 -9.99
CA PRO A 700 8.35 9.38 -9.99
C PRO A 700 8.47 8.83 -8.55
N GLY A 701 7.71 7.77 -8.23
CA GLY A 701 7.71 7.21 -6.88
C GLY A 701 8.98 6.43 -6.52
N SER A 702 9.64 5.84 -7.53
CA SER A 702 10.88 5.08 -7.38
C SER A 702 11.69 5.11 -8.68
N ASP A 703 12.97 4.73 -8.60
CA ASP A 703 13.82 4.57 -9.78
C ASP A 703 13.33 3.43 -10.70
N GLN A 704 12.65 2.43 -10.13
CA GLN A 704 11.92 1.40 -10.89
C GLN A 704 10.79 2.03 -11.73
N ILE A 705 9.97 2.92 -11.15
CA ILE A 705 8.97 3.68 -11.91
C ILE A 705 9.65 4.57 -12.97
N ARG A 706 10.64 5.39 -12.58
CA ARG A 706 11.35 6.31 -13.49
C ARG A 706 11.93 5.59 -14.71
N ALA A 707 12.67 4.50 -14.50
CA ALA A 707 13.27 3.72 -15.60
C ALA A 707 12.21 3.07 -16.50
N THR A 708 11.08 2.62 -15.92
CA THR A 708 9.96 2.07 -16.69
C THR A 708 9.25 3.16 -17.52
N MET A 709 9.05 4.36 -16.97
CA MET A 709 8.49 5.52 -17.68
C MET A 709 9.38 5.98 -18.83
N GLU A 710 10.71 5.93 -18.66
CA GLU A 710 11.67 6.28 -19.71
C GLU A 710 11.66 5.26 -20.85
N ARG A 711 11.74 3.97 -20.53
CA ARG A 711 11.67 2.88 -21.53
C ARG A 711 10.37 2.91 -22.34
N ASP A 712 9.25 3.16 -21.66
CA ASP A 712 7.91 3.17 -22.29
C ASP A 712 7.54 4.56 -22.88
N GLY A 713 8.50 5.49 -22.99
CA GLY A 713 8.35 6.79 -23.67
C GLY A 713 7.54 7.85 -22.93
N GLN A 714 7.00 7.53 -21.75
CA GLN A 714 6.18 8.44 -20.93
C GLN A 714 6.97 9.68 -20.52
N THR A 715 8.21 9.50 -20.09
CA THR A 715 9.12 10.61 -19.72
C THR A 715 9.35 11.58 -20.88
N GLU A 716 9.54 11.08 -22.10
CA GLU A 716 9.77 11.91 -23.29
C GLU A 716 8.53 12.75 -23.63
N ILE A 717 7.33 12.16 -23.53
CA ILE A 717 6.05 12.86 -23.77
C ILE A 717 5.80 13.95 -22.71
N LEU A 718 6.06 13.66 -21.44
CA LEU A 718 5.92 14.62 -20.35
C LEU A 718 6.92 15.79 -20.47
N GLN A 719 8.16 15.51 -20.91
CA GLN A 719 9.16 16.55 -21.17
C GLN A 719 8.84 17.39 -22.42
N LYS A 720 8.32 16.77 -23.49
CA LYS A 720 7.91 17.47 -24.74
C LYS A 720 6.85 18.55 -24.51
N VAL A 721 5.99 18.40 -23.50
CA VAL A 721 4.98 19.43 -23.16
C VAL A 721 5.52 20.55 -22.25
N GLY A 722 6.78 20.44 -21.79
CA GLY A 722 7.41 21.38 -20.86
C GLY A 722 7.53 20.86 -19.41
N GLY A 723 7.14 19.61 -19.14
CA GLY A 723 7.16 19.04 -17.79
C GLY A 723 8.56 18.76 -17.26
N ARG A 724 8.86 19.23 -16.05
CA ARG A 724 10.14 18.98 -15.34
C ARG A 724 10.03 17.74 -14.48
N VAL A 725 10.82 16.71 -14.80
CA VAL A 725 10.96 15.52 -13.95
C VAL A 725 11.90 15.82 -12.79
N LEU A 726 11.38 15.67 -11.58
CA LEU A 726 12.09 15.85 -10.31
C LEU A 726 12.76 14.54 -9.87
N ALA A 727 13.52 14.58 -8.78
CA ALA A 727 14.11 13.39 -8.19
C ALA A 727 13.02 12.43 -7.66
N ASN A 728 13.37 11.15 -7.50
CA ASN A 728 12.48 10.12 -6.92
C ASN A 728 12.37 10.30 -5.39
N ALA A 729 11.79 11.41 -4.95
CA ALA A 729 11.86 11.94 -3.58
C ALA A 729 10.61 12.76 -3.22
N CYS A 730 10.38 13.00 -1.93
CA CYS A 730 9.18 13.68 -1.45
C CYS A 730 9.04 15.14 -1.90
N GLY A 731 10.17 15.89 -1.93
CA GLY A 731 10.27 17.23 -2.52
C GLY A 731 9.11 18.18 -2.15
N PRO A 732 8.38 18.74 -3.14
CA PRO A 732 7.27 19.68 -2.90
C PRO A 732 6.10 19.16 -2.05
N CYS A 733 5.98 17.84 -1.82
CA CYS A 733 4.95 17.26 -0.96
C CYS A 733 5.20 17.55 0.54
N ILE A 734 6.45 17.86 0.91
CA ILE A 734 6.87 18.08 2.31
C ILE A 734 7.48 19.46 2.57
N GLY A 735 7.46 20.36 1.60
CA GLY A 735 8.09 21.68 1.68
C GLY A 735 9.58 21.69 1.32
N GLN A 736 10.05 20.67 0.60
CA GLN A 736 11.40 20.63 0.01
C GLN A 736 11.33 21.04 -1.47
N TRP A 737 10.98 22.32 -1.68
CA TRP A 737 10.87 22.94 -2.99
C TRP A 737 11.39 24.36 -2.93
N LYS A 738 12.46 24.64 -3.67
CA LYS A 738 12.99 26.00 -3.84
C LYS A 738 12.19 26.71 -4.93
N ARG A 739 11.01 27.20 -4.53
CA ARG A 739 10.07 27.90 -5.40
C ARG A 739 10.59 29.28 -5.78
N THR A 740 10.44 29.68 -7.05
CA THR A 740 10.97 30.96 -7.59
C THR A 740 10.02 31.71 -8.53
N ASP A 741 8.83 31.18 -8.81
CA ASP A 741 7.82 31.78 -9.71
C ASP A 741 6.94 32.86 -9.03
N ILE A 742 7.10 33.06 -7.72
CA ILE A 742 6.30 34.00 -6.92
C ILE A 742 7.12 34.84 -5.95
N GLN A 743 6.51 35.95 -5.50
CA GLN A 743 6.98 36.72 -4.35
C GLN A 743 6.51 36.10 -3.03
N LYS A 744 7.22 36.39 -1.93
CA LYS A 744 6.83 35.94 -0.59
C LYS A 744 5.49 36.57 -0.17
N ASN A 745 4.57 35.76 0.36
CA ASN A 745 3.19 36.13 0.70
C ASN A 745 2.28 36.42 -0.50
N GLU A 746 2.72 36.19 -1.76
CA GLU A 746 1.86 36.32 -2.94
C GLU A 746 0.72 35.30 -2.90
N GLU A 747 -0.52 35.75 -3.12
CA GLU A 747 -1.68 34.88 -3.24
C GLU A 747 -1.74 34.25 -4.63
N ASN A 748 -1.67 32.91 -4.67
CA ASN A 748 -1.77 32.10 -5.86
C ASN A 748 -2.49 30.77 -5.60
N ALA A 749 -2.69 29.98 -6.65
CA ALA A 749 -3.07 28.58 -6.53
C ALA A 749 -2.01 27.64 -7.13
N ILE A 750 -1.90 26.46 -6.53
CA ILE A 750 -1.26 25.27 -7.08
C ILE A 750 -2.24 24.11 -7.04
N LEU A 751 -2.10 23.17 -7.97
CA LEU A 751 -2.90 21.95 -8.01
C LEU A 751 -1.98 20.74 -7.93
N THR A 752 -2.25 19.83 -6.99
CA THR A 752 -1.33 18.73 -6.68
C THR A 752 -2.01 17.37 -6.61
N SER A 753 -1.35 16.34 -7.12
CA SER A 753 -1.79 14.94 -6.93
C SER A 753 -1.34 14.36 -5.58
N PHE A 754 -0.97 15.22 -4.62
CA PHE A 754 -0.49 14.83 -3.29
C PHE A 754 -1.68 14.54 -2.34
N ASN A 755 -1.38 14.51 -1.03
CA ASN A 755 -2.31 14.20 0.05
C ASN A 755 -2.54 15.34 1.07
N ARG A 756 -1.67 16.37 1.14
CA ARG A 756 -1.76 17.47 2.12
C ARG A 756 -1.60 18.85 1.52
N ASN A 757 -2.48 19.76 1.94
CA ASN A 757 -2.63 21.14 1.47
C ASN A 757 -2.75 22.17 2.61
N PHE A 758 -2.27 21.86 3.82
CA PHE A 758 -2.24 22.84 4.91
C PHE A 758 -1.40 24.09 4.54
N LYS A 759 -1.72 25.26 5.11
CA LYS A 759 -0.97 26.51 4.84
C LYS A 759 0.54 26.34 5.08
N ASN A 760 1.36 26.98 4.23
CA ASN A 760 2.82 26.86 4.17
C ASN A 760 3.38 25.48 3.79
N ARG A 761 2.57 24.44 3.53
CA ARG A 761 3.05 23.05 3.43
C ARG A 761 4.02 22.78 2.28
N ASN A 762 3.79 23.35 1.11
CA ASN A 762 4.44 22.91 -0.13
C ASN A 762 5.64 23.77 -0.54
N ASP A 763 5.62 25.06 -0.20
CA ASP A 763 6.57 26.10 -0.62
C ASP A 763 6.93 27.11 0.48
N GLY A 764 6.40 26.94 1.71
CA GLY A 764 6.60 27.89 2.80
C GLY A 764 5.84 29.22 2.68
N ASN A 765 4.89 29.34 1.74
CA ASN A 765 4.08 30.54 1.56
C ASN A 765 2.71 30.40 2.27
N PRO A 766 2.29 31.34 3.15
CA PRO A 766 1.00 31.24 3.84
C PRO A 766 -0.19 31.57 2.94
N SER A 767 0.06 32.22 1.81
CA SER A 767 -0.93 32.67 0.81
C SER A 767 -1.13 31.68 -0.34
N THR A 768 -0.33 30.61 -0.45
CA THR A 768 -0.49 29.58 -1.49
C THR A 768 -1.70 28.71 -1.19
N MET A 769 -2.69 28.72 -2.08
CA MET A 769 -3.83 27.79 -2.08
C MET A 769 -3.42 26.48 -2.75
N ASN A 770 -3.50 25.33 -2.06
CA ASN A 770 -3.23 24.02 -2.67
C ASN A 770 -4.53 23.20 -2.81
N PHE A 771 -4.86 22.88 -4.05
CA PHE A 771 -5.98 22.02 -4.38
C PHE A 771 -5.50 20.59 -4.66
N LEU A 772 -5.96 19.65 -3.83
CA LEU A 772 -5.69 18.22 -3.97
C LEU A 772 -6.67 17.64 -4.99
N ALA A 773 -6.14 17.02 -6.04
CA ALA A 773 -6.93 16.44 -7.13
C ALA A 773 -6.33 15.12 -7.62
N SER A 774 -6.99 14.50 -8.59
CA SER A 774 -6.33 13.62 -9.56
C SER A 774 -5.54 14.47 -10.59
N PRO A 775 -4.52 13.93 -11.28
CA PRO A 775 -3.54 14.72 -12.04
C PRO A 775 -4.02 15.32 -13.40
N GLU A 776 -5.33 15.41 -13.66
CA GLU A 776 -5.90 15.68 -15.00
C GLU A 776 -6.50 17.09 -15.22
N VAL A 777 -6.25 18.06 -14.33
CA VAL A 777 -6.87 19.42 -14.34
C VAL A 777 -5.89 20.53 -14.75
N SER A 778 -6.34 21.53 -15.54
CA SER A 778 -5.46 22.54 -16.19
C SER A 778 -5.63 24.00 -15.74
N ARG A 779 -6.80 24.39 -15.23
CA ARG A 779 -7.08 25.66 -14.52
C ARG A 779 -8.25 25.43 -13.55
N LEU A 780 -8.45 26.31 -12.57
CA LEU A 780 -9.40 26.05 -11.48
C LEU A 780 -10.85 25.96 -11.97
N THR A 781 -11.27 26.77 -12.94
CA THR A 781 -12.65 26.72 -13.48
C THR A 781 -12.88 25.69 -14.58
N PHE A 782 -11.85 24.99 -15.06
CA PHE A 782 -11.97 24.10 -16.22
C PHE A 782 -12.35 22.68 -15.83
N ASN A 783 -13.52 22.25 -16.31
CA ASN A 783 -13.98 20.88 -16.21
C ASN A 783 -13.71 20.14 -17.53
N PRO A 784 -12.68 19.28 -17.62
CA PRO A 784 -12.34 18.56 -18.86
C PRO A 784 -13.45 17.62 -19.37
N VAL A 785 -14.47 17.30 -18.56
CA VAL A 785 -15.63 16.49 -18.97
C VAL A 785 -16.64 17.31 -19.78
N THR A 786 -16.83 18.60 -19.45
CA THR A 786 -17.85 19.48 -20.06
C THR A 786 -17.29 20.52 -21.03
N ASP A 787 -16.04 20.93 -20.85
CA ASP A 787 -15.54 22.16 -21.46
C ASP A 787 -14.84 21.90 -22.80
N THR A 788 -14.38 22.97 -23.45
CA THR A 788 -13.53 22.92 -24.64
C THR A 788 -12.37 23.90 -24.53
N LEU A 789 -11.19 23.46 -24.94
CA LEU A 789 -10.06 24.32 -25.28
C LEU A 789 -10.10 24.64 -26.79
N VAL A 790 -9.20 25.52 -27.23
CA VAL A 790 -8.96 25.81 -28.66
C VAL A 790 -7.65 25.13 -29.07
N ASP A 791 -7.65 24.41 -30.18
CA ASP A 791 -6.44 23.80 -30.73
C ASP A 791 -5.65 24.75 -31.64
N LYS A 792 -4.43 24.33 -32.03
CA LYS A 792 -3.53 25.08 -32.91
C LYS A 792 -4.13 25.51 -34.27
N ASP A 793 -5.22 24.87 -34.71
CA ASP A 793 -5.90 25.17 -35.97
C ASP A 793 -7.17 26.03 -35.75
N GLY A 794 -7.33 26.59 -34.54
CA GLY A 794 -8.45 27.45 -34.14
C GLY A 794 -9.75 26.70 -33.82
N LYS A 795 -9.72 25.37 -33.69
CA LYS A 795 -10.94 24.54 -33.55
C LYS A 795 -11.22 24.19 -32.08
N PRO A 796 -12.50 24.01 -31.71
CA PRO A 796 -12.85 23.53 -30.38
C PRO A 796 -12.35 22.09 -30.19
N PHE A 797 -11.69 21.84 -29.06
CA PHE A 797 -11.17 20.54 -28.66
C PHE A 797 -11.60 20.23 -27.22
N ARG A 798 -12.19 19.05 -26.99
CA ARG A 798 -12.36 18.45 -25.66
C ARG A 798 -11.48 17.21 -25.57
N PHE A 799 -10.85 17.00 -24.41
CA PHE A 799 -10.15 15.76 -24.12
C PHE A 799 -11.09 14.54 -24.17
N SER A 800 -10.59 13.43 -24.71
CA SER A 800 -11.15 12.11 -24.41
C SER A 800 -10.64 11.62 -23.06
N SER A 801 -11.40 10.74 -22.41
CA SER A 801 -11.13 10.28 -21.04
C SER A 801 -9.72 9.67 -20.87
N PRO A 802 -9.01 9.99 -19.78
CA PRO A 802 -7.66 9.48 -19.51
C PRO A 802 -7.62 7.95 -19.40
N PHE A 803 -6.75 7.31 -20.18
CA PHE A 803 -6.52 5.87 -20.14
C PHE A 803 -5.08 5.53 -19.74
N GLY A 804 -4.89 4.40 -19.07
CA GLY A 804 -3.56 3.91 -18.71
C GLY A 804 -3.59 2.42 -18.44
N ASP A 805 -2.51 1.71 -18.75
CA ASP A 805 -2.36 0.33 -18.30
C ASP A 805 -2.09 0.31 -16.78
N GLU A 806 -2.69 -0.64 -16.07
CA GLU A 806 -2.44 -0.83 -14.64
C GLU A 806 -0.98 -1.20 -14.34
N LEU A 807 -0.39 -2.00 -15.24
CA LEU A 807 0.96 -2.55 -15.13
C LEU A 807 1.65 -2.43 -16.50
N PRO A 808 2.97 -2.18 -16.55
CA PRO A 808 3.71 -2.10 -17.80
C PRO A 808 3.62 -3.41 -18.59
N LYS A 809 3.29 -3.31 -19.89
CA LYS A 809 3.06 -4.47 -20.78
C LYS A 809 4.26 -5.42 -20.87
N TYR A 810 5.47 -4.91 -20.67
CA TYR A 810 6.73 -5.65 -20.72
C TYR A 810 7.31 -5.97 -19.33
N GLY A 811 6.58 -5.67 -18.25
CA GLY A 811 7.09 -5.70 -16.87
C GLY A 811 7.83 -4.42 -16.49
N PHE A 812 8.13 -4.27 -15.20
CA PHE A 812 8.90 -3.14 -14.67
C PHE A 812 10.39 -3.29 -14.96
N GLU A 813 11.07 -2.18 -15.23
CA GLU A 813 12.53 -2.14 -15.20
C GLU A 813 13.07 -2.31 -13.78
N ARG A 814 14.30 -2.80 -13.63
CA ARG A 814 14.96 -2.86 -12.31
C ARG A 814 15.37 -1.47 -11.78
N GLY A 815 15.56 -0.49 -12.65
CA GLY A 815 16.24 0.76 -12.30
C GLY A 815 17.75 0.57 -12.16
N LYS A 816 18.42 1.53 -11.52
CA LYS A 816 19.87 1.48 -11.24
C LYS A 816 20.15 0.48 -10.11
N GLU A 817 20.84 -0.62 -10.43
CA GLU A 817 21.09 -1.75 -9.51
C GLU A 817 21.67 -1.33 -8.15
N PHE A 818 22.51 -0.30 -8.10
CA PHE A 818 23.11 0.20 -6.86
C PHE A 818 22.10 0.78 -5.84
N TYR A 819 20.82 0.95 -6.22
CA TYR A 819 19.74 1.33 -5.30
C TYR A 819 19.10 0.14 -4.57
N GLU A 820 19.08 -1.07 -5.13
CA GLU A 820 18.61 -2.26 -4.39
C GLU A 820 19.62 -2.54 -3.25
N PRO A 821 19.18 -2.63 -1.97
CA PRO A 821 20.09 -2.82 -0.86
C PRO A 821 20.68 -4.24 -0.86
N SER A 822 21.98 -4.35 -0.58
CA SER A 822 22.64 -5.65 -0.39
C SER A 822 21.98 -6.41 0.78
N PRO A 823 21.77 -7.74 0.69
CA PRO A 823 21.18 -8.52 1.77
C PRO A 823 22.05 -8.51 3.04
N VAL A 824 21.72 -7.64 4.00
CA VAL A 824 22.35 -7.64 5.33
C VAL A 824 21.59 -8.63 6.22
N SER A 825 22.29 -9.63 6.75
CA SER A 825 21.69 -10.71 7.57
C SER A 825 21.92 -10.54 9.07
N THR A 826 23.07 -9.99 9.49
CA THR A 826 23.48 -9.92 10.91
C THR A 826 24.00 -8.56 11.37
N GLY A 827 24.17 -7.60 10.44
CA GLY A 827 24.93 -6.37 10.71
C GLY A 827 26.43 -6.62 10.93
N ASN A 828 27.16 -5.55 11.25
CA ASN A 828 28.57 -5.60 11.62
C ASN A 828 28.83 -4.76 12.90
N PRO A 829 28.92 -5.39 14.09
CA PRO A 829 29.20 -4.68 15.33
C PRO A 829 30.49 -3.86 15.34
N SER A 830 31.49 -4.20 14.52
CA SER A 830 32.76 -3.44 14.43
C SER A 830 32.64 -2.11 13.67
N THR A 831 31.56 -1.90 12.90
CA THR A 831 31.32 -0.62 12.21
C THR A 831 31.18 0.52 13.22
N GLN A 832 31.99 1.57 13.06
CA GLN A 832 31.83 2.82 13.79
C GLN A 832 30.73 3.66 13.13
N ILE A 833 29.82 4.22 13.93
CA ILE A 833 28.78 5.13 13.42
C ILE A 833 29.40 6.50 13.19
N THR A 834 29.24 7.05 11.99
CA THR A 834 29.82 8.34 11.60
C THR A 834 29.01 9.50 12.19
N ILE A 835 29.55 10.14 13.23
CA ILE A 835 29.04 11.40 13.80
C ILE A 835 30.23 12.38 13.91
N PRO A 836 30.22 13.54 13.25
CA PRO A 836 31.26 14.54 13.45
C PRO A 836 31.24 15.11 14.88
N PRO A 837 32.41 15.33 15.53
CA PRO A 837 32.45 15.70 16.95
C PRO A 837 31.84 17.08 17.26
N ASN A 838 31.81 17.98 16.27
CA ASN A 838 31.17 19.30 16.35
C ASN A 838 29.99 19.38 15.35
N SER A 839 29.14 18.36 15.31
CA SER A 839 28.00 18.31 14.38
C SER A 839 26.86 19.22 14.83
N ASP A 840 26.43 20.15 13.96
CA ASP A 840 25.16 20.87 14.11
C ASP A 840 23.93 20.04 13.66
N ARG A 841 24.15 18.86 13.05
CA ARG A 841 23.11 18.05 12.37
C ARG A 841 22.67 16.82 13.16
N ILE A 842 23.61 16.17 13.86
CA ILE A 842 23.45 14.91 14.60
C ILE A 842 24.03 15.08 16.01
N GLN A 843 23.18 14.98 17.04
CA GLN A 843 23.55 15.05 18.45
C GLN A 843 23.28 13.70 19.10
N LEU A 844 24.24 13.15 19.87
CA LEU A 844 23.96 11.99 20.70
C LEU A 844 22.88 12.34 21.72
N LEU A 845 21.87 11.48 21.88
CA LEU A 845 20.82 11.66 22.86
C LEU A 845 21.32 11.22 24.24
N GLU A 846 21.02 12.00 25.27
CA GLU A 846 21.18 11.62 26.66
C GLU A 846 19.87 11.03 27.21
N PRO A 847 19.92 10.02 28.10
CA PRO A 847 18.75 9.53 28.82
C PRO A 847 18.04 10.66 29.59
N PHE A 848 16.72 10.83 29.40
CA PHE A 848 15.97 11.81 30.18
C PHE A 848 15.93 11.44 31.68
N PRO A 849 15.83 12.42 32.60
CA PRO A 849 15.73 12.15 34.04
C PRO A 849 14.52 11.27 34.41
N ILE A 850 14.77 10.28 35.27
CA ILE A 850 13.77 9.40 35.91
C ILE A 850 12.85 10.23 36.81
N TRP A 851 11.57 9.86 36.95
CA TRP A 851 10.67 10.51 37.90
C TRP A 851 10.88 9.95 39.32
N HIS A 852 11.04 10.84 40.30
CA HIS A 852 11.45 10.48 41.66
C HIS A 852 10.28 10.12 42.61
N GLY A 853 9.08 9.89 42.09
CA GLY A 853 7.93 9.42 42.89
C GLY A 853 7.24 10.50 43.73
N SER A 854 7.44 11.78 43.42
CA SER A 854 6.73 12.92 44.05
C SER A 854 5.63 13.47 43.13
N GLU A 855 4.65 14.16 43.72
CA GLU A 855 3.80 15.07 42.94
C GLU A 855 4.67 16.16 42.29
N PHE A 856 4.14 16.78 41.23
CA PHE A 856 4.72 17.98 40.66
C PHE A 856 4.17 19.22 41.39
N HIS A 857 5.07 20.12 41.77
CA HIS A 857 4.75 21.36 42.46
C HIS A 857 5.25 22.58 41.67
N ASP A 858 4.56 23.70 41.84
CA ASP A 858 4.87 25.02 41.27
C ASP A 858 5.16 25.04 39.74
N LEU A 859 4.56 24.13 38.96
CA LEU A 859 4.69 24.13 37.50
C LEU A 859 4.02 25.37 36.90
N ARG A 860 4.68 26.07 35.98
CA ARG A 860 4.11 27.27 35.34
C ARG A 860 3.39 26.96 34.03
N VAL A 861 2.22 27.54 33.78
CA VAL A 861 1.61 27.51 32.44
C VAL A 861 2.44 28.40 31.51
N LEU A 862 3.21 27.80 30.60
CA LEU A 862 4.02 28.57 29.63
C LEU A 862 3.13 29.20 28.55
N ILE A 863 2.14 28.44 28.07
CA ILE A 863 1.22 28.88 27.02
C ILE A 863 -0.13 28.17 27.13
N LYS A 864 -1.20 28.96 26.98
CA LYS A 864 -2.54 28.48 26.62
C LYS A 864 -2.70 28.58 25.09
N VAL A 865 -2.83 27.45 24.41
CA VAL A 865 -2.94 27.37 22.95
C VAL A 865 -4.41 27.46 22.55
N LYS A 866 -4.72 28.31 21.57
CA LYS A 866 -6.08 28.54 21.05
C LYS A 866 -6.30 27.86 19.71
N GLY A 867 -7.34 27.03 19.60
CA GLY A 867 -7.70 26.36 18.35
C GLY A 867 -6.70 25.31 17.87
N LYS A 868 -6.70 25.08 16.55
CA LYS A 868 -5.97 23.97 15.91
C LYS A 868 -4.45 24.11 16.03
N CYS A 869 -3.82 23.20 16.79
CA CYS A 869 -2.37 23.09 16.92
C CYS A 869 -1.87 21.74 16.37
N THR A 870 -1.43 21.73 15.11
CA THR A 870 -0.85 20.55 14.46
C THR A 870 0.62 20.35 14.84
N THR A 871 1.21 19.19 14.54
CA THR A 871 2.66 18.95 14.72
C THR A 871 3.56 19.94 13.98
N ASP A 872 3.09 20.62 12.94
CA ASP A 872 3.84 21.68 12.26
C ASP A 872 3.86 23.01 13.03
N HIS A 873 2.88 23.24 13.91
CA HIS A 873 2.89 24.38 14.84
C HIS A 873 3.76 24.11 16.07
N ILE A 874 3.85 22.84 16.51
CA ILE A 874 4.69 22.39 17.62
C ILE A 874 6.17 22.21 17.19
N SER A 875 6.40 21.59 16.03
CA SER A 875 7.72 21.20 15.52
C SER A 875 7.78 21.35 14.00
N ALA A 876 8.02 22.59 13.55
CA ALA A 876 7.99 22.97 12.14
C ALA A 876 8.96 22.14 11.25
N ALA A 877 8.63 22.01 9.97
CA ALA A 877 9.45 21.37 8.94
C ALA A 877 10.28 22.41 8.15
N GLY A 878 10.39 22.26 6.83
CA GLY A 878 11.15 23.17 5.96
C GLY A 878 12.62 23.31 6.42
N PRO A 879 13.11 24.52 6.73
CA PRO A 879 14.52 24.73 7.12
C PRO A 879 14.95 23.97 8.38
N TRP A 880 14.00 23.55 9.22
CA TRP A 880 14.26 22.79 10.44
C TRP A 880 14.54 21.29 10.21
N LEU A 881 14.24 20.76 9.01
CA LEU A 881 14.51 19.35 8.67
C LEU A 881 16.01 19.01 8.76
N ARG A 882 16.88 19.99 8.55
CA ARG A 882 18.34 19.83 8.67
C ARG A 882 18.80 19.47 10.09
N PHE A 883 18.00 19.79 11.12
CA PHE A 883 18.32 19.59 12.52
C PHE A 883 17.64 18.36 13.13
N LYS A 884 17.07 17.45 12.32
CA LYS A 884 16.27 16.32 12.84
C LYS A 884 17.06 15.36 13.73
N GLY A 885 18.36 15.18 13.51
CA GLY A 885 19.25 14.44 14.40
C GLY A 885 19.79 15.23 15.60
N HIS A 886 19.54 16.54 15.71
CA HIS A 886 20.12 17.39 16.76
C HIS A 886 19.01 17.99 17.64
N LEU A 887 18.73 17.33 18.77
CA LEU A 887 17.58 17.66 19.63
C LEU A 887 17.62 19.10 20.15
N GLU A 888 18.78 19.61 20.56
CA GLU A 888 18.89 21.00 21.02
C GLU A 888 18.63 22.01 19.89
N ASN A 889 19.34 21.89 18.76
CA ASN A 889 19.20 22.82 17.63
C ASN A 889 17.77 22.86 17.07
N ILE A 890 17.07 21.72 17.02
CA ILE A 890 15.66 21.70 16.60
C ILE A 890 14.71 22.20 17.70
N SER A 891 15.05 22.11 18.99
CA SER A 891 14.22 22.65 20.09
C SER A 891 14.05 24.18 20.04
N ASN A 892 14.88 24.88 19.28
CA ASN A 892 14.70 26.30 18.97
C ASN A 892 13.46 26.58 18.08
N ASN A 893 12.71 25.56 17.63
CA ASN A 893 11.42 25.71 16.94
C ASN A 893 10.19 25.26 17.75
N THR A 894 10.36 24.94 19.03
CA THR A 894 9.27 24.45 19.89
C THR A 894 8.12 25.44 19.94
N LEU A 895 6.94 25.01 19.50
CA LEU A 895 5.67 25.75 19.52
C LEU A 895 5.67 27.07 18.73
N ILE A 896 6.63 27.34 17.84
CA ILE A 896 6.71 28.64 17.13
C ILE A 896 5.55 28.91 16.15
N GLY A 897 4.67 27.94 15.88
CA GLY A 897 3.40 28.18 15.17
C GLY A 897 2.19 28.32 16.08
N ALA A 898 2.30 28.04 17.39
CA ALA A 898 1.16 28.03 18.29
C ALA A 898 0.60 29.45 18.52
N LEU A 899 -0.72 29.58 18.39
CA LEU A 899 -1.48 30.78 18.72
C LEU A 899 -1.73 30.82 20.23
N ASN A 900 -1.17 31.82 20.91
CA ASN A 900 -1.42 32.06 22.32
C ASN A 900 -2.82 32.67 22.53
N ALA A 901 -3.61 32.06 23.40
CA ALA A 901 -4.97 32.47 23.73
C ALA A 901 -5.02 33.80 24.49
N ASP A 902 -4.03 34.06 25.36
CA ASP A 902 -4.04 35.18 26.31
C ASP A 902 -3.72 36.53 25.65
N ASN A 903 -3.00 36.53 24.52
CA ASN A 903 -2.60 37.75 23.79
C ASN A 903 -2.96 37.75 22.29
N GLY A 904 -3.49 36.65 21.75
CA GLY A 904 -3.89 36.52 20.34
C GLY A 904 -2.74 36.48 19.34
N LYS A 905 -1.48 36.30 19.77
CA LYS A 905 -0.28 36.31 18.92
C LYS A 905 0.30 34.90 18.76
N VAL A 906 1.01 34.70 17.65
CA VAL A 906 1.79 33.47 17.40
C VAL A 906 3.22 33.67 17.92
N ASN A 907 3.77 32.64 18.57
CA ASN A 907 5.13 32.64 19.12
C ASN A 907 5.48 33.81 20.06
N LEU A 908 4.53 34.25 20.89
CA LEU A 908 4.80 35.26 21.93
C LEU A 908 4.14 34.89 23.25
N VAL A 909 4.95 34.77 24.30
CA VAL A 909 4.55 34.47 25.68
C VAL A 909 5.22 35.43 26.66
N ARG A 910 4.60 35.61 27.82
CA ARG A 910 5.12 36.42 28.93
C ARG A 910 6.06 35.56 29.78
N ASN A 911 7.32 35.95 29.89
CA ASN A 911 8.19 35.46 30.97
C ASN A 911 7.80 36.20 32.26
N VAL A 912 7.13 35.49 33.16
CA VAL A 912 6.59 36.08 34.41
C VAL A 912 7.68 36.43 35.44
N LEU A 913 8.91 35.95 35.24
CA LEU A 913 10.04 36.13 36.16
C LEU A 913 10.90 37.35 35.80
N THR A 914 10.97 37.67 34.50
CA THR A 914 11.75 38.82 33.98
C THR A 914 10.87 39.99 33.54
N GLU A 915 9.54 39.82 33.65
CA GLU A 915 8.52 40.76 33.18
C GLU A 915 8.73 41.24 31.73
N LYS A 916 9.09 40.29 30.86
CA LYS A 916 9.34 40.53 29.43
C LYS A 916 8.60 39.53 28.56
N ASP A 917 8.19 40.00 27.39
CA ASP A 917 7.63 39.16 26.34
C ASP A 917 8.79 38.56 25.54
N GLY A 918 8.68 37.29 25.16
CA GLY A 918 9.68 36.58 24.37
C GLY A 918 9.05 35.47 23.53
N THR A 919 9.85 34.83 22.67
CA THR A 919 9.37 33.65 21.93
C THR A 919 9.23 32.44 22.85
N ILE A 920 8.36 31.50 22.46
CA ILE A 920 8.07 30.31 23.27
C ILE A 920 9.34 29.48 23.57
N PRO A 921 10.24 29.18 22.61
CA PRO A 921 11.45 28.42 22.92
C PRO A 921 12.47 29.21 23.75
N GLU A 922 12.54 30.55 23.64
CA GLU A 922 13.41 31.37 24.50
C GLU A 922 12.95 31.34 25.96
N VAL A 923 11.66 31.53 26.22
CA VAL A 923 11.11 31.52 27.58
C VAL A 923 11.15 30.11 28.19
N ALA A 924 10.89 29.07 27.39
CA ALA A 924 11.05 27.67 27.81
C ALA A 924 12.51 27.34 28.17
N ARG A 925 13.47 27.78 27.36
CA ARG A 925 14.91 27.60 27.64
C ARG A 925 15.33 28.36 28.91
N TYR A 926 14.87 29.60 29.08
CA TYR A 926 15.11 30.38 30.31
C TYR A 926 14.52 29.69 31.56
N TYR A 927 13.30 29.14 31.49
CA TYR A 927 12.73 28.38 32.60
C TYR A 927 13.58 27.12 32.90
N LYS A 928 13.99 26.34 31.89
CA LYS A 928 14.92 25.20 32.06
C LYS A 928 16.23 25.61 32.75
N GLU A 929 16.87 26.68 32.30
CA GLU A 929 18.14 27.19 32.84
C GLU A 929 18.01 27.66 34.32
N ASN A 930 16.81 28.03 34.75
CA ASN A 930 16.49 28.40 36.14
C ASN A 930 15.83 27.26 36.94
N ASN A 931 15.86 26.01 36.43
CA ASN A 931 15.25 24.81 37.04
C ASN A 931 13.73 24.88 37.24
N ILE A 932 13.02 25.67 36.44
CA ILE A 932 11.57 25.85 36.49
C ILE A 932 10.89 24.99 35.43
N GLN A 933 10.05 24.06 35.89
CA GLN A 933 9.22 23.22 35.03
C GLN A 933 7.94 23.96 34.62
N TRP A 934 7.38 23.59 33.46
CA TRP A 934 6.24 24.27 32.88
C TRP A 934 5.31 23.33 32.12
N ILE A 935 4.09 23.78 31.84
CA ILE A 935 3.07 23.01 31.09
C ILE A 935 2.53 23.77 29.87
N VAL A 936 1.92 23.01 28.96
CA VAL A 936 1.05 23.54 27.90
C VAL A 936 -0.40 23.25 28.26
N VAL A 937 -1.27 24.23 28.06
CA VAL A 937 -2.72 24.07 28.06
C VAL A 937 -3.22 24.18 26.62
N ALA A 938 -4.01 23.22 26.13
CA ALA A 938 -4.38 23.11 24.73
C ALA A 938 -5.87 22.82 24.47
N ASP A 939 -6.29 23.15 23.25
CA ASP A 939 -7.66 22.98 22.75
C ASP A 939 -7.89 21.53 22.25
N HIS A 940 -8.86 21.31 21.35
CA HIS A 940 -9.10 19.99 20.73
C HIS A 940 -7.99 19.53 19.76
N ASN A 941 -7.84 18.20 19.64
CA ASN A 941 -7.00 17.51 18.64
C ASN A 941 -5.52 17.95 18.62
N TYR A 942 -4.95 18.26 19.79
CA TYR A 942 -3.58 18.72 19.93
C TYR A 942 -2.57 17.71 19.37
N GLY A 943 -1.67 18.19 18.50
CA GLY A 943 -0.67 17.37 17.82
C GLY A 943 -1.16 16.63 16.57
N GLU A 944 -2.22 17.10 15.92
CA GLU A 944 -2.69 16.57 14.63
C GLU A 944 -1.58 16.56 13.55
N GLY A 945 -1.57 15.55 12.66
CA GLY A 945 -0.87 15.65 11.36
C GLY A 945 0.24 14.63 11.11
N SER A 946 1.49 15.02 11.37
CA SER A 946 2.70 14.28 10.96
C SER A 946 3.28 13.48 12.13
N ALA A 947 3.82 12.29 11.90
CA ALA A 947 4.26 11.35 12.95
C ALA A 947 5.53 11.77 13.76
N ARG A 948 5.86 13.06 13.81
CA ARG A 948 7.11 13.60 14.35
C ARG A 948 7.16 13.51 15.87
N GLU A 949 7.94 12.57 16.37
CA GLU A 949 8.29 12.46 17.79
C GLU A 949 9.02 13.70 18.35
N HIS A 950 9.64 14.52 17.50
CA HIS A 950 10.25 15.81 17.88
C HIS A 950 9.28 16.69 18.66
N ALA A 951 7.99 16.70 18.29
CA ALA A 951 6.97 17.48 18.99
C ALA A 951 6.78 17.07 20.48
N ALA A 952 7.21 15.86 20.87
CA ALA A 952 7.27 15.41 22.26
C ALA A 952 8.68 15.54 22.87
N LEU A 953 9.72 15.17 22.11
CA LEU A 953 11.12 15.27 22.54
C LEU A 953 11.52 16.70 22.91
N GLN A 954 11.07 17.70 22.13
CA GLN A 954 11.42 19.11 22.31
C GLN A 954 10.84 19.69 23.60
N VAL A 955 9.54 19.48 23.86
CA VAL A 955 8.90 19.94 25.10
C VAL A 955 9.52 19.24 26.31
N ARG A 956 9.81 17.93 26.23
CA ARG A 956 10.51 17.19 27.27
C ARG A 956 11.92 17.72 27.53
N TYR A 957 12.71 17.95 26.48
CA TYR A 957 14.07 18.50 26.55
C TYR A 957 14.10 19.92 27.12
N LEU A 958 13.06 20.73 26.87
CA LEU A 958 12.92 22.09 27.40
C LEU A 958 12.25 22.15 28.79
N GLY A 959 11.98 21.02 29.45
CA GLY A 959 11.55 21.00 30.85
C GLY A 959 10.03 20.91 31.09
N CYS A 960 9.25 20.44 30.11
CA CYS A 960 7.82 20.18 30.26
C CYS A 960 7.53 18.73 30.68
N PRO A 961 6.99 18.46 31.89
CA PRO A 961 6.56 17.13 32.31
C PRO A 961 5.09 16.81 31.98
N ILE A 962 4.23 17.81 31.76
CA ILE A 962 2.77 17.62 31.61
C ILE A 962 2.22 18.51 30.48
N ILE A 963 1.31 17.96 29.67
CA ILE A 963 0.45 18.75 28.77
C ILE A 963 -1.01 18.44 29.09
N ILE A 964 -1.83 19.48 29.24
CA ILE A 964 -3.28 19.35 29.47
C ILE A 964 -4.01 19.81 28.19
N ALA A 965 -4.88 18.98 27.63
CA ALA A 965 -5.64 19.29 26.41
C ALA A 965 -7.12 18.91 26.53
N LYS A 966 -7.98 19.42 25.64
CA LYS A 966 -9.35 18.87 25.49
C LYS A 966 -9.33 17.52 24.76
N SER A 967 -8.37 17.32 23.85
CA SER A 967 -8.10 16.01 23.22
C SER A 967 -6.76 16.03 22.48
N PHE A 968 -6.13 14.87 22.35
CA PHE A 968 -4.88 14.67 21.60
C PHE A 968 -5.13 13.90 20.30
N ALA A 969 -4.23 14.07 19.31
CA ALA A 969 -4.13 13.16 18.18
C ALA A 969 -3.27 11.93 18.54
N ARG A 970 -3.72 10.71 18.16
CA ARG A 970 -3.17 9.41 18.59
C ARG A 970 -1.63 9.35 18.62
N ILE A 971 -0.97 9.66 17.51
CA ILE A 971 0.49 9.49 17.40
C ILE A 971 1.22 10.48 18.32
N HIS A 972 0.70 11.70 18.49
CA HIS A 972 1.31 12.67 19.39
C HIS A 972 1.11 12.27 20.86
N GLU A 973 -0.05 11.75 21.23
CA GLU A 973 -0.31 11.21 22.58
C GLU A 973 0.65 10.05 22.93
N THR A 974 0.85 9.09 22.01
CA THR A 974 1.85 8.02 22.18
C THR A 974 3.26 8.59 22.30
N ASN A 975 3.63 9.55 21.44
CA ASN A 975 4.96 10.18 21.48
C ASN A 975 5.22 10.91 22.81
N LEU A 976 4.23 11.60 23.40
CA LEU A 976 4.37 12.24 24.71
C LEU A 976 4.68 11.21 25.80
N LYS A 977 3.87 10.13 25.88
CA LYS A 977 4.08 9.02 26.83
C LYS A 977 5.45 8.35 26.66
N LYS A 978 5.88 8.10 25.42
CA LYS A 978 7.19 7.50 25.10
C LYS A 978 8.36 8.32 25.65
N GLN A 979 8.24 9.65 25.68
CA GLN A 979 9.28 10.55 26.19
C GLN A 979 9.07 10.94 27.68
N GLY A 980 8.18 10.26 28.41
CA GLY A 980 7.91 10.53 29.82
C GLY A 980 7.23 11.87 30.09
N VAL A 981 6.52 12.42 29.11
CA VAL A 981 5.58 13.54 29.32
C VAL A 981 4.20 12.94 29.59
N LEU A 982 3.49 13.44 30.59
CA LEU A 982 2.15 13.00 30.98
C LEU A 982 1.07 13.78 30.18
N PRO A 983 0.36 13.16 29.23
CA PRO A 983 -0.78 13.79 28.57
C PRO A 983 -2.04 13.66 29.44
N LEU A 984 -2.60 14.80 29.83
CA LEU A 984 -3.83 14.90 30.60
C LEU A 984 -4.95 15.50 29.75
N VAL A 985 -6.16 14.95 29.90
CA VAL A 985 -7.38 15.38 29.21
C VAL A 985 -8.34 15.98 30.21
N PHE A 986 -8.88 17.16 29.97
CA PHE A 986 -9.88 17.77 30.86
C PHE A 986 -11.09 16.85 31.09
N LYS A 987 -11.53 16.68 32.35
CA LYS A 987 -12.77 15.93 32.66
C LYS A 987 -14.02 16.75 32.31
N ASN A 988 -13.92 18.08 32.43
CA ASN A 988 -14.87 19.06 31.93
C ASN A 988 -14.13 20.00 30.95
N GLU A 989 -14.53 20.06 29.69
CA GLU A 989 -13.80 20.86 28.68
C GLU A 989 -13.81 22.37 28.95
N ASP A 990 -14.77 22.87 29.73
CA ASP A 990 -14.82 24.28 30.14
C ASP A 990 -13.75 24.66 31.16
N ASP A 991 -13.10 23.69 31.84
CA ASP A 991 -11.97 23.93 32.74
C ASP A 991 -10.77 24.54 31.99
N TYR A 992 -10.68 24.33 30.67
CA TYR A 992 -9.75 25.05 29.78
C TYR A 992 -9.86 26.58 29.93
N ASN A 993 -11.05 27.11 30.23
CA ASN A 993 -11.26 28.55 30.39
C ASN A 993 -10.66 29.09 31.70
N LEU A 994 -10.45 28.24 32.71
CA LEU A 994 -9.97 28.62 34.04
C LEU A 994 -8.44 28.83 34.12
N LEU A 995 -7.69 28.27 33.18
CA LEU A 995 -6.22 28.41 33.06
C LEU A 995 -5.82 29.58 32.15
N SER A 996 -4.66 30.20 32.39
CA SER A 996 -4.01 31.21 31.54
C SER A 996 -2.48 31.14 31.68
N GLY A 997 -1.74 31.68 30.70
CA GLY A 997 -0.29 31.78 30.76
C GLY A 997 0.20 32.55 32.00
N GLY A 998 1.13 31.95 32.73
CA GLY A 998 1.66 32.46 33.99
C GLY A 998 1.04 31.86 35.25
N ASP A 999 -0.14 31.23 35.17
CA ASP A 999 -0.73 30.46 36.28
C ASP A 999 0.24 29.39 36.78
N ILE A 1000 0.14 29.08 38.07
CA ILE A 1000 0.96 28.05 38.73
C ILE A 1000 0.07 26.85 39.04
N ILE A 1001 0.54 25.63 38.79
CA ILE A 1001 -0.20 24.40 39.11
C ILE A 1001 0.61 23.44 39.99
N SER A 1002 -0.10 22.56 40.68
CA SER A 1002 0.44 21.35 41.31
C SER A 1002 -0.45 20.16 41.00
N THR A 1003 0.11 18.95 41.00
CA THR A 1003 -0.65 17.71 40.79
C THR A 1003 -1.07 17.07 42.11
N ILE A 1004 -2.17 16.32 42.07
CA ILE A 1004 -2.62 15.43 43.13
C ILE A 1004 -3.13 14.14 42.47
N GLY A 1005 -2.48 13.01 42.76
CA GLY A 1005 -2.80 11.70 42.19
C GLY A 1005 -1.85 11.23 41.08
N VAL A 1006 -0.71 11.90 40.86
CA VAL A 1006 0.39 11.33 40.06
C VAL A 1006 1.21 10.35 40.92
N VAL A 1007 1.30 10.59 42.23
CA VAL A 1007 1.76 9.58 43.18
C VAL A 1007 0.68 8.51 43.30
N GLY A 1008 1.03 7.27 42.93
CA GLY A 1008 0.05 6.19 42.79
C GLY A 1008 -0.85 6.33 41.55
N LEU A 1009 -0.32 6.85 40.44
CA LEU A 1009 -0.98 6.85 39.13
C LEU A 1009 -1.29 5.41 38.69
N GLU A 1010 -2.54 5.14 38.32
CA GLU A 1010 -3.04 3.82 37.90
C GLU A 1010 -3.93 3.97 36.65
N PRO A 1011 -4.07 2.93 35.79
CA PRO A 1011 -4.87 3.03 34.57
C PRO A 1011 -6.33 3.43 34.84
N GLY A 1012 -6.78 4.52 34.21
CA GLY A 1012 -8.16 5.03 34.35
C GLY A 1012 -8.46 5.83 35.62
N LYS A 1013 -7.47 6.06 36.48
CA LYS A 1013 -7.56 6.94 37.65
C LYS A 1013 -7.50 8.41 37.24
N ASP A 1014 -8.41 9.25 37.74
CA ASP A 1014 -8.38 10.69 37.48
C ASP A 1014 -7.20 11.35 38.21
N VAL A 1015 -6.56 12.33 37.57
CA VAL A 1015 -5.50 13.18 38.17
C VAL A 1015 -6.09 14.57 38.43
N THR A 1016 -5.95 15.07 39.64
CA THR A 1016 -6.43 16.41 40.02
C THR A 1016 -5.31 17.42 39.83
N ILE A 1017 -5.66 18.59 39.30
CA ILE A 1017 -4.74 19.72 39.09
C ILE A 1017 -5.21 20.87 39.98
N ARG A 1018 -4.38 21.21 40.98
CA ARG A 1018 -4.57 22.42 41.78
C ARG A 1018 -4.00 23.61 41.03
N ILE A 1019 -4.78 24.65 40.85
CA ILE A 1019 -4.39 25.89 40.17
C ILE A 1019 -4.26 26.99 41.22
N ARG A 1020 -3.08 27.60 41.34
CA ARG A 1020 -2.81 28.79 42.15
C ARG A 1020 -2.70 30.02 41.26
N LYS A 1021 -3.56 31.01 41.51
CA LYS A 1021 -3.57 32.32 40.86
C LYS A 1021 -3.12 33.39 41.83
N GLU A 1022 -2.08 34.12 41.45
CA GLU A 1022 -1.56 35.27 42.20
C GLU A 1022 -2.18 36.55 41.62
N LYS A 1023 -3.12 37.17 42.34
CA LYS A 1023 -3.84 38.37 41.91
C LYS A 1023 -3.17 39.66 42.42
N SER A 1024 -3.42 40.77 41.73
CA SER A 1024 -2.94 42.11 42.11
C SER A 1024 -3.22 42.41 43.58
N GLY A 1025 -2.21 42.91 44.29
CA GLY A 1025 -2.26 43.09 45.75
C GLY A 1025 -1.88 41.85 46.58
N GLY A 1026 -1.35 40.80 45.95
CA GLY A 1026 -0.85 39.61 46.65
C GLY A 1026 -1.94 38.63 47.10
N LYS A 1027 -3.19 38.81 46.64
CA LYS A 1027 -4.28 37.88 46.95
C LYS A 1027 -4.11 36.58 46.16
N ILE A 1028 -3.87 35.49 46.87
CA ILE A 1028 -3.85 34.14 46.30
C ILE A 1028 -5.28 33.61 46.17
N GLU A 1029 -5.56 32.91 45.06
CA GLU A 1029 -6.77 32.12 44.84
C GLU A 1029 -6.35 30.71 44.41
N GLU A 1030 -6.85 29.68 45.10
CA GLU A 1030 -6.61 28.28 44.77
C GLU A 1030 -7.93 27.53 44.53
N PHE A 1031 -7.94 26.69 43.50
CA PHE A 1031 -9.04 25.77 43.20
C PHE A 1031 -8.53 24.55 42.42
N ASP A 1032 -9.28 23.46 42.48
CA ASP A 1032 -8.93 22.19 41.86
C ASP A 1032 -9.80 21.92 40.62
N ILE A 1033 -9.18 21.43 39.54
CA ILE A 1033 -9.86 20.87 38.37
C ILE A 1033 -9.48 19.39 38.21
N VAL A 1034 -10.31 18.61 37.51
CA VAL A 1034 -10.10 17.17 37.35
C VAL A 1034 -9.73 16.82 35.91
N THR A 1035 -8.74 15.96 35.75
CA THR A 1035 -8.25 15.49 34.44
C THR A 1035 -8.18 13.96 34.39
N LYS A 1036 -8.15 13.44 33.17
CA LYS A 1036 -8.06 12.02 32.81
C LYS A 1036 -6.76 11.74 32.09
N HIS A 1037 -6.32 10.50 32.10
CA HIS A 1037 -5.26 10.00 31.22
C HIS A 1037 -5.70 8.68 30.58
N THR A 1038 -4.93 8.18 29.62
CA THR A 1038 -5.24 6.95 28.87
C THR A 1038 -4.12 5.90 28.98
N MET A 1039 -3.29 5.96 30.02
CA MET A 1039 -2.07 5.15 30.09
C MET A 1039 -2.36 3.73 30.57
N SER A 1040 -1.77 2.74 29.88
CA SER A 1040 -1.60 1.37 30.37
C SER A 1040 -0.56 1.32 31.50
N GLU A 1041 -0.50 0.20 32.22
CA GLU A 1041 0.53 -0.07 33.23
C GLU A 1041 1.95 0.12 32.65
N ASN A 1042 2.23 -0.51 31.50
CA ASN A 1042 3.45 -0.31 30.72
C ASN A 1042 3.74 1.17 30.42
N GLN A 1043 2.73 1.95 30.04
CA GLN A 1043 2.91 3.38 29.74
C GLN A 1043 3.20 4.21 31.01
N ILE A 1044 2.69 3.78 32.18
CA ILE A 1044 3.04 4.38 33.47
C ILE A 1044 4.50 4.04 33.83
N GLU A 1045 4.98 2.82 33.57
CA GLU A 1045 6.41 2.48 33.71
C GLU A 1045 7.31 3.36 32.84
N TRP A 1046 6.90 3.71 31.61
CA TRP A 1046 7.65 4.63 30.74
C TRP A 1046 7.78 6.03 31.34
N PHE A 1047 6.72 6.51 32.01
CA PHE A 1047 6.73 7.79 32.73
C PHE A 1047 7.60 7.72 34.00
N VAL A 1048 7.46 6.67 34.81
CA VAL A 1048 8.28 6.44 36.02
C VAL A 1048 9.77 6.41 35.66
N MET A 1049 10.15 5.64 34.63
CA MET A 1049 11.53 5.58 34.14
C MET A 1049 11.99 6.85 33.41
N GLY A 1050 11.14 7.87 33.25
CA GLY A 1050 11.47 9.13 32.58
C GLY A 1050 11.45 9.10 31.05
N SER A 1051 11.48 7.90 30.45
CA SER A 1051 11.12 7.59 29.06
C SER A 1051 10.96 6.07 28.88
N ALA A 1052 10.32 5.65 27.79
CA ALA A 1052 10.24 4.23 27.39
C ALA A 1052 11.62 3.64 27.09
N LEU A 1053 12.54 4.44 26.54
CA LEU A 1053 13.92 4.00 26.21
C LEU A 1053 14.72 3.68 27.47
N ASN A 1054 14.51 4.44 28.55
CA ASN A 1054 15.15 4.17 29.83
C ASN A 1054 14.72 2.81 30.40
N LEU A 1055 13.45 2.43 30.21
CA LEU A 1055 12.92 1.10 30.59
C LEU A 1055 13.53 -0.01 29.72
N ILE A 1056 13.59 0.17 28.40
CA ILE A 1056 14.23 -0.80 27.48
C ILE A 1056 15.71 -0.98 27.86
N ALA A 1057 16.42 0.12 28.13
CA ALA A 1057 17.83 0.09 28.53
C ALA A 1057 18.07 -0.49 29.93
N SER A 1058 17.10 -0.44 30.86
CA SER A 1058 17.21 -1.16 32.14
C SER A 1058 16.97 -2.66 31.98
N MET A 1059 15.97 -3.07 31.18
CA MET A 1059 15.71 -4.48 30.88
C MET A 1059 16.92 -5.18 30.26
N GLN A 1060 17.64 -4.53 29.35
CA GLN A 1060 18.84 -5.09 28.74
C GLN A 1060 20.00 -5.28 29.75
N LYS A 1061 20.14 -4.41 30.76
CA LYS A 1061 21.12 -4.62 31.84
C LYS A 1061 20.78 -5.88 32.65
N SER A 1062 19.52 -6.06 33.02
CA SER A 1062 19.04 -7.20 33.81
C SER A 1062 19.19 -8.55 33.09
N ASN A 1063 19.27 -8.58 31.76
CA ASN A 1063 19.54 -9.77 30.96
C ASN A 1063 21.05 -10.01 30.70
N SER A 1064 21.93 -9.17 31.26
CA SER A 1064 23.40 -9.22 31.07
C SER A 1064 24.18 -9.52 32.36
N ILE A 1065 23.46 -9.95 33.40
CA ILE A 1065 23.93 -10.35 34.74
C ILE A 1065 23.43 -11.77 35.00
#